data_AF-A0A935F4X4-F1
#
_entry.id   AF-A0A935F4X4-F1
#
_cell.length_a   1.000
_cell.length_b   1.000
_cell.length_c   1.000
_cell.angle_alpha   90.00
_cell.angle_beta   90.00
_cell.angle_gamma   90.00
#
_symmetry.space_group_name_H-M   'P 1'
#
loop_
_entity.id
_entity.type
_entity.pdbx_description
1 polymer ?
#
loop_
_entity_poly.entity_id
_entity_poly.type
_entity_poly.pdbx_seq_one_letter_code
_entity_poly.pdbx_strand_id
1 'polypeptide(L)'
;MPQGRQALRTALLASALPFFFLIGWLMTPDAPLAAAWAAALYYLQRALIDGRSRAWIGAGVAIGIGMLSKYSMILVPAAAFAFVLLDARSRRVLVSPWAWAGVAVALAVFAPVIVWNVQHDWASFTFQGARRLATSDRRFEFPQFLFYILIIVTPWAVAGLASSLARTRREMRAPSTSATSDTARDTARRRWWFVVVFTLVPLAAFAVPSFWSATKLHWTGPIWLAGLPMIAASLAPPSAADAASGAFARVLARTWVPVLHALMVGFAFALFYYPVYGLAGLHRHHAYLQTGWRDLRAQVQAIEDEVLAETGRRPAVVGLDKHNTADEMAYYDPRGDGARDTASRHLFYDEDALMYEFWFPPQAFDGRDLILVARSRGDLEDARVVGRATRLGPVRTLEPRKHGAPAGRYYARVVYGYRAPARAAGRAGLMNVDAQRAIDRYAGVPICAFLSLVDRLLPRRAPAVTPRNILIVLLSEMGSLVLAQPMFARLNARYPGAAVHILLLGKNREVVDMLGVVPRENVIAIDDGSLVAFARDSLSALKRLRATGIDVVIDCELFARISAIFSYLSGAAVRVGFHRHTQEGLYRGSLVNRPVMYNPYRHMSRQFLTLANAIESTSSPVGKDEADDGAALESPMLDFPQRELDDVADRLRADFPAIAGKPLALVYAGGGVLPVRAWPLAHFQSLSTALLRDGYAVAAIGLPADRPEGEAIVAHCANPLCVNLAGWTRSVRELVALFRHAALLVTNDGGPAQFSPLARIPTVALFGPETPALYAPLGGRVECIHRALPCSPCLTAYNHRRTPCDGDNQCLKRIAPDEVLAACARGRGPPVHVRCGHAGVTPLLQRLYHLPLVGWVLRHRFPRFAVVGASGTVVNLVVLYLGQEFLFRAIEPEGTRLNFSLSLAVFVATINNFTWNRLWTWHDRREHIRTPAAHPVRPVRVGLLARHPAAVRDHEAARRPRPLSGRERRRDRDRKRRQFRRQRQLDVRAAQAPAAPGAPSRARARQAGGSSAGLGPERAAQAYPSQRQ
;
A
#
# COMPACT_ATOMS: atom_id res chain seq x y z
N MET A 1 -7.14 -56.04 10.74
CA MET A 1 -6.04 -55.72 9.79
C MET A 1 -6.14 -54.35 9.09
N PRO A 2 -7.25 -53.91 8.46
CA PRO A 2 -7.24 -52.72 7.58
C PRO A 2 -6.74 -51.41 8.22
N GLN A 3 -7.17 -51.11 9.45
CA GLN A 3 -6.82 -49.86 10.14
C GLN A 3 -5.30 -49.71 10.39
N GLY A 4 -4.60 -50.79 10.72
CA GLY A 4 -3.14 -50.77 10.93
C GLY A 4 -2.37 -50.38 9.65
N ARG A 5 -2.81 -50.86 8.48
CA ARG A 5 -2.23 -50.47 7.18
C ARG A 5 -2.49 -48.99 6.86
N GLN A 6 -3.62 -48.42 7.28
CA GLN A 6 -3.88 -46.98 7.13
C GLN A 6 -3.06 -46.13 8.10
N ALA A 7 -2.91 -46.55 9.36
CA ALA A 7 -2.06 -45.89 10.34
C ALA A 7 -0.59 -45.82 9.85
N LEU A 8 -0.03 -46.96 9.40
CA LEU A 8 1.32 -47.03 8.83
C LEU A 8 1.49 -46.10 7.61
N ARG A 9 0.54 -46.10 6.67
CA ARG A 9 0.54 -45.17 5.52
C ARG A 9 0.49 -43.70 5.95
N THR A 10 -0.22 -43.39 7.04
CA THR A 10 -0.32 -42.03 7.57
C THR A 10 1.00 -41.58 8.19
N ALA A 11 1.66 -42.46 8.95
CA ALA A 11 2.98 -42.20 9.53
C ALA A 11 4.07 -42.04 8.45
N LEU A 12 4.14 -42.97 7.48
CA LEU A 12 5.10 -42.89 6.37
C LEU A 12 4.90 -41.65 5.51
N LEU A 13 3.64 -41.26 5.24
CA LEU A 13 3.35 -40.02 4.54
C LEU A 13 3.76 -38.79 5.36
N ALA A 14 3.51 -38.78 6.67
CA ALA A 14 3.95 -37.70 7.55
C ALA A 14 5.48 -37.54 7.47
N SER A 15 6.24 -38.62 7.66
CA SER A 15 7.71 -38.59 7.58
C SER A 15 8.26 -38.19 6.21
N ALA A 16 7.47 -38.23 5.13
CA ALA A 16 7.92 -37.96 3.77
C ALA A 16 7.48 -36.60 3.19
N LEU A 17 6.55 -35.88 3.85
CA LEU A 17 6.08 -34.58 3.37
C LEU A 17 7.01 -33.43 3.80
N PRO A 18 7.28 -32.42 2.94
CA PRO A 18 8.34 -31.43 3.16
C PRO A 18 8.35 -30.75 4.53
N PHE A 19 7.21 -30.24 5.01
CA PHE A 19 7.18 -29.57 6.32
C PHE A 19 7.52 -30.51 7.48
N PHE A 20 6.93 -31.71 7.50
CA PHE A 20 7.11 -32.67 8.59
C PHE A 20 8.51 -33.32 8.58
N PHE A 21 9.09 -33.54 7.40
CA PHE A 21 10.50 -33.93 7.27
C PHE A 21 11.43 -32.83 7.80
N LEU A 22 11.23 -31.57 7.38
CA LEU A 22 12.11 -30.45 7.75
C LEU A 22 12.10 -30.15 9.26
N ILE A 23 10.95 -30.21 9.94
CA ILE A 23 10.91 -30.06 11.42
C ILE A 23 11.44 -31.28 12.18
N GLY A 24 11.58 -32.43 11.51
CA GLY A 24 12.30 -33.59 12.04
C GLY A 24 13.82 -33.45 11.95
N TRP A 25 14.32 -32.56 11.09
CA TRP A 25 15.75 -32.27 10.92
C TRP A 25 16.18 -30.96 11.63
N LEU A 26 15.31 -29.95 11.69
CA LEU A 26 15.57 -28.66 12.32
C LEU A 26 14.84 -28.51 13.65
N MET A 27 15.60 -28.41 14.75
CA MET A 27 15.06 -28.03 16.05
C MET A 27 14.48 -26.61 15.99
N THR A 28 13.15 -26.53 16.00
CA THR A 28 12.36 -25.31 15.90
C THR A 28 11.08 -25.46 16.74
N PRO A 29 10.41 -24.38 17.18
CA PRO A 29 9.14 -24.49 17.91
C PRO A 29 8.03 -25.24 17.15
N ASP A 30 8.11 -25.29 15.81
CA ASP A 30 7.14 -26.02 14.99
C ASP A 30 7.18 -27.55 15.22
N ALA A 31 8.29 -28.13 15.69
CA ALA A 31 8.39 -29.56 16.03
C ALA A 31 7.55 -29.94 17.27
N PRO A 32 7.77 -29.37 18.48
CA PRO A 32 6.89 -29.63 19.62
C PRO A 32 5.46 -29.11 19.41
N LEU A 33 5.25 -28.06 18.60
CA LEU A 33 3.89 -27.65 18.21
C LEU A 33 3.20 -28.76 17.41
N ALA A 34 3.84 -29.34 16.39
CA ALA A 34 3.24 -30.38 15.56
C ALA A 34 2.93 -31.66 16.38
N ALA A 35 3.80 -32.05 17.30
CA ALA A 35 3.56 -33.16 18.22
C ALA A 35 2.35 -32.89 19.15
N ALA A 36 2.30 -31.71 19.77
CA ALA A 36 1.18 -31.29 20.62
C ALA A 36 -0.14 -31.17 19.84
N TRP A 37 -0.10 -30.65 18.61
CA TRP A 37 -1.25 -30.53 17.71
C TRP A 37 -1.79 -31.91 17.29
N ALA A 38 -0.93 -32.88 16.98
CA ALA A 38 -1.32 -34.25 16.71
C ALA A 38 -1.98 -34.93 17.92
N ALA A 39 -1.40 -34.75 19.12
CA ALA A 39 -1.97 -35.26 20.37
C ALA A 39 -3.34 -34.61 20.69
N ALA A 40 -3.47 -33.29 20.50
CA ALA A 40 -4.73 -32.57 20.71
C ALA A 40 -5.82 -33.06 19.74
N LEU A 41 -5.52 -33.25 18.44
CA LEU A 41 -6.46 -33.82 17.47
C LEU A 41 -6.91 -35.24 17.87
N TYR A 42 -5.99 -36.10 18.32
CA TYR A 42 -6.26 -37.46 18.78
C TYR A 42 -7.19 -37.49 20.01
N TYR A 43 -6.94 -36.64 21.01
CA TYR A 43 -7.80 -36.57 22.19
C TYR A 43 -9.15 -35.89 21.90
N LEU A 44 -9.17 -34.81 21.12
CA LEU A 44 -10.42 -34.13 20.72
C LEU A 44 -11.30 -35.01 19.84
N GLN A 45 -10.75 -35.82 18.94
CA GLN A 45 -11.52 -36.79 18.16
C GLN A 45 -12.27 -37.77 19.07
N ARG A 46 -11.61 -38.28 20.12
CA ARG A 46 -12.19 -39.20 21.09
C ARG A 46 -13.19 -38.53 22.04
N ALA A 47 -12.93 -37.29 22.41
CA ALA A 47 -13.79 -36.51 23.30
C ALA A 47 -15.09 -36.05 22.60
N LEU A 48 -14.98 -35.53 21.37
CA LEU A 48 -16.09 -34.99 20.58
C LEU A 48 -16.86 -36.09 19.84
N ILE A 49 -16.18 -37.02 19.16
CA ILE A 49 -16.85 -38.00 18.30
C ILE A 49 -17.20 -39.26 19.09
N ASP A 50 -16.21 -39.89 19.74
CA ASP A 50 -16.38 -41.18 20.43
C ASP A 50 -16.88 -41.04 21.89
N GLY A 51 -17.23 -39.82 22.32
CA GLY A 51 -17.88 -39.54 23.62
C GLY A 51 -17.03 -39.77 24.88
N ARG A 52 -15.71 -39.94 24.77
CA ARG A 52 -14.84 -40.34 25.90
C ARG A 52 -14.49 -39.17 26.81
N SER A 53 -15.28 -38.93 27.86
CA SER A 53 -15.15 -37.77 28.76
C SER A 53 -13.74 -37.54 29.31
N ARG A 54 -13.01 -38.58 29.74
CA ARG A 54 -11.64 -38.45 30.27
C ARG A 54 -10.62 -37.96 29.23
N ALA A 55 -10.93 -38.03 27.92
CA ALA A 55 -10.04 -37.54 26.86
C ALA A 55 -9.92 -36.00 26.85
N TRP A 56 -10.85 -35.26 27.46
CA TRP A 56 -10.74 -33.81 27.60
C TRP A 56 -9.50 -33.38 28.40
N ILE A 57 -9.06 -34.17 29.39
CA ILE A 57 -7.85 -33.89 30.17
C ILE A 57 -6.60 -34.02 29.28
N GLY A 58 -6.52 -35.09 28.47
CA GLY A 58 -5.43 -35.29 27.50
C GLY A 58 -5.41 -34.21 26.41
N ALA A 59 -6.58 -33.76 25.95
CA ALA A 59 -6.69 -32.61 25.06
C ALA A 59 -6.18 -31.33 25.73
N GLY A 60 -6.53 -31.11 27.01
CA GLY A 60 -6.08 -29.99 27.82
C GLY A 60 -4.56 -29.91 27.93
N VAL A 61 -3.91 -31.01 28.36
CA VAL A 61 -2.44 -31.10 28.45
C VAL A 61 -1.78 -30.84 27.09
N ALA A 62 -2.29 -31.45 26.02
CA ALA A 62 -1.76 -31.26 24.67
C ALA A 62 -1.89 -29.80 24.19
N ILE A 63 -3.03 -29.15 24.43
CA ILE A 63 -3.26 -27.74 24.10
C ILE A 63 -2.32 -26.83 24.90
N GLY A 64 -2.16 -27.08 26.21
CA GLY A 64 -1.24 -26.33 27.07
C GLY A 64 0.21 -26.40 26.58
N ILE A 65 0.73 -27.62 26.33
CA ILE A 65 2.09 -27.83 25.81
C ILE A 65 2.27 -27.17 24.43
N GLY A 66 1.28 -27.28 23.54
CA GLY A 66 1.34 -26.62 22.23
C GLY A 66 1.32 -25.09 22.34
N MET A 67 0.59 -24.52 23.30
CA MET A 67 0.56 -23.09 23.59
C MET A 67 1.88 -22.58 24.19
N LEU A 68 2.53 -23.36 25.07
CA LEU A 68 3.88 -23.07 25.57
C LEU A 68 4.91 -23.02 24.43
N SER A 69 4.79 -23.91 23.43
CA SER A 69 5.65 -23.88 22.24
C SER A 69 5.37 -22.67 21.34
N LYS A 70 4.12 -22.48 20.91
CA LYS A 70 3.77 -21.47 19.88
C LYS A 70 2.28 -21.14 19.91
N TYR A 71 1.95 -19.87 20.12
CA TYR A 71 0.56 -19.39 20.35
C TYR A 71 -0.43 -19.70 19.21
N SER A 72 0.04 -20.08 18.01
CA SER A 72 -0.80 -20.62 16.93
C SER A 72 -1.58 -21.89 17.31
N MET A 73 -1.22 -22.57 18.41
CA MET A 73 -2.00 -23.68 18.95
C MET A 73 -3.45 -23.29 19.31
N ILE A 74 -3.73 -22.00 19.59
CA ILE A 74 -5.09 -21.50 19.88
C ILE A 74 -6.09 -21.76 18.75
N LEU A 75 -5.61 -22.00 17.52
CA LEU A 75 -6.44 -22.37 16.39
C LEU A 75 -7.10 -23.75 16.55
N VAL A 76 -6.54 -24.64 17.39
CA VAL A 76 -7.12 -25.95 17.70
C VAL A 76 -8.37 -25.82 18.62
N PRO A 77 -8.32 -25.09 19.76
CA PRO A 77 -9.52 -24.66 20.48
C PRO A 77 -10.55 -23.93 19.61
N ALA A 78 -10.13 -23.01 18.73
CA ALA A 78 -11.04 -22.28 17.85
C ALA A 78 -11.77 -23.21 16.86
N ALA A 79 -11.06 -24.18 16.28
CA ALA A 79 -11.66 -25.22 15.44
C ALA A 79 -12.57 -26.17 16.24
N ALA A 80 -12.21 -26.53 17.47
CA ALA A 80 -13.06 -27.33 18.35
C ALA A 80 -14.37 -26.60 18.68
N PHE A 81 -14.32 -25.31 19.00
CA PHE A 81 -15.50 -24.49 19.25
C PHE A 81 -16.39 -24.38 17.99
N ALA A 82 -15.79 -24.12 16.82
CA ALA A 82 -16.52 -24.11 15.55
C ALA A 82 -17.17 -25.47 15.24
N PHE A 83 -16.52 -26.60 15.56
CA PHE A 83 -17.10 -27.93 15.43
C PHE A 83 -18.28 -28.14 16.40
N VAL A 84 -18.18 -27.67 17.65
CA VAL A 84 -19.28 -27.71 18.64
C VAL A 84 -20.49 -26.89 18.19
N LEU A 85 -20.28 -25.74 17.53
CA LEU A 85 -21.38 -24.95 16.95
C LEU A 85 -22.08 -25.70 15.80
N LEU A 86 -21.32 -26.36 14.92
CA LEU A 86 -21.83 -27.04 13.73
C LEU A 86 -22.47 -28.42 14.04
N ASP A 87 -21.91 -29.20 14.96
CA ASP A 87 -22.45 -30.49 15.37
C ASP A 87 -23.36 -30.37 16.59
N ALA A 88 -24.68 -30.44 16.35
CA ALA A 88 -25.70 -30.36 17.40
C ALA A 88 -25.51 -31.39 18.53
N ARG A 89 -24.92 -32.57 18.26
CA ARG A 89 -24.62 -33.58 19.30
C ARG A 89 -23.49 -33.12 20.22
N SER A 90 -22.50 -32.42 19.69
CA SER A 90 -21.37 -31.88 20.44
C SER A 90 -21.71 -30.66 21.30
N ARG A 91 -22.85 -29.98 21.10
CA ARG A 91 -23.26 -28.83 21.94
C ARG A 91 -23.37 -29.14 23.43
N ARG A 92 -23.61 -30.41 23.80
CA ARG A 92 -23.60 -30.91 25.19
C ARG A 92 -22.24 -30.72 25.89
N VAL A 93 -21.15 -30.51 25.14
CA VAL A 93 -19.81 -30.19 25.66
C VAL A 93 -19.79 -28.89 26.45
N LEU A 94 -20.62 -27.90 26.07
CA LEU A 94 -20.65 -26.58 26.72
C LEU A 94 -21.10 -26.63 28.20
N VAL A 95 -21.82 -27.69 28.59
CA VAL A 95 -22.23 -27.96 29.98
C VAL A 95 -21.51 -29.17 30.59
N SER A 96 -20.47 -29.68 29.93
CA SER A 96 -19.72 -30.85 30.41
C SER A 96 -18.61 -30.43 31.38
N PRO A 97 -18.61 -30.88 32.65
CA PRO A 97 -17.56 -30.52 33.60
C PRO A 97 -16.18 -31.04 33.14
N TRP A 98 -16.14 -32.15 32.41
CA TRP A 98 -14.91 -32.69 31.84
C TRP A 98 -14.29 -31.78 30.78
N ALA A 99 -15.11 -31.07 29.98
CA ALA A 99 -14.62 -30.15 28.97
C ALA A 99 -14.01 -28.90 29.61
N TRP A 100 -14.68 -28.34 30.61
CA TRP A 100 -14.17 -27.21 31.40
C TRP A 100 -12.92 -27.60 32.22
N ALA A 101 -12.85 -28.82 32.76
CA ALA A 101 -11.62 -29.35 33.35
C ALA A 101 -10.47 -29.45 32.34
N GLY A 102 -10.75 -29.85 31.08
CA GLY A 102 -9.77 -29.81 29.99
C GLY A 102 -9.27 -28.40 29.68
N VAL A 103 -10.15 -27.40 29.69
CA VAL A 103 -9.77 -25.98 29.53
C VAL A 103 -8.94 -25.50 30.72
N ALA A 104 -9.33 -25.82 31.95
CA ALA A 104 -8.58 -25.46 33.16
C ALA A 104 -7.18 -26.08 33.17
N VAL A 105 -7.03 -27.34 32.74
CA VAL A 105 -5.71 -28.00 32.59
C VAL A 105 -4.87 -27.34 31.49
N ALA A 106 -5.46 -26.95 30.35
CA ALA A 106 -4.74 -26.21 29.32
C ALA A 106 -4.23 -24.85 29.81
N LEU A 107 -5.06 -24.12 30.57
CA LEU A 107 -4.69 -22.84 31.18
C LEU A 107 -3.64 -23.00 32.27
N ALA A 108 -3.73 -24.04 33.12
CA ALA A 108 -2.74 -24.32 34.17
C ALA A 108 -1.36 -24.66 33.59
N VAL A 109 -1.30 -25.47 32.53
CA VAL A 109 -0.04 -25.77 31.82
C VAL A 109 0.51 -24.53 31.10
N PHE A 110 -0.35 -23.66 30.55
CA PHE A 110 0.08 -22.42 29.90
C PHE A 110 0.35 -21.26 30.89
N ALA A 111 0.01 -21.41 32.17
CA ALA A 111 0.05 -20.35 33.17
C ALA A 111 1.40 -19.62 33.30
N PRO A 112 2.59 -20.27 33.19
CA PRO A 112 3.86 -19.56 33.27
C PRO A 112 4.01 -18.43 32.23
N VAL A 113 3.47 -18.62 31.02
CA VAL A 113 3.50 -17.59 29.96
C VAL A 113 2.49 -16.48 30.23
N ILE A 114 1.35 -16.79 30.86
CA ILE A 114 0.36 -15.79 31.28
C ILE A 114 0.95 -14.92 32.40
N VAL A 115 1.50 -15.54 33.46
CA VAL A 115 2.13 -14.85 34.60
C VAL A 115 3.28 -13.98 34.13
N TRP A 116 4.17 -14.50 33.28
CA TRP A 116 5.27 -13.70 32.71
C TRP A 116 4.77 -12.49 31.93
N ASN A 117 3.70 -12.64 31.11
CA ASN A 117 3.13 -11.50 30.39
C ASN A 117 2.45 -10.47 31.30
N VAL A 118 1.77 -10.90 32.37
CA VAL A 118 1.21 -9.98 33.38
C VAL A 118 2.31 -9.18 34.09
N GLN A 119 3.50 -9.76 34.27
CA GLN A 119 4.68 -9.11 34.85
C GLN A 119 5.45 -8.20 33.87
N HIS A 120 5.17 -8.26 32.57
CA HIS A 120 5.92 -7.56 31.52
C HIS A 120 4.98 -6.93 30.48
N ASP A 121 3.94 -6.20 30.92
CA ASP A 121 3.03 -5.39 30.09
C ASP A 121 2.47 -6.10 28.83
N TRP A 122 2.19 -7.40 28.96
CA TRP A 122 1.73 -8.29 27.88
C TRP A 122 2.65 -8.30 26.64
N ALA A 123 3.94 -8.05 26.83
CA ALA A 123 4.92 -7.80 25.77
C ALA A 123 4.94 -8.86 24.67
N SER A 124 4.87 -10.16 24.96
CA SER A 124 4.95 -11.19 23.91
C SER A 124 3.67 -11.25 23.06
N PHE A 125 2.50 -11.00 23.66
CA PHE A 125 1.24 -10.89 22.92
C PHE A 125 1.17 -9.58 22.12
N THR A 126 1.60 -8.46 22.70
CA THR A 126 1.72 -7.16 22.01
C THR A 126 2.64 -7.26 20.81
N PHE A 127 3.83 -7.85 20.97
CA PHE A 127 4.81 -8.05 19.90
C PHE A 127 4.27 -8.92 18.74
N GLN A 128 3.63 -10.05 19.05
CA GLN A 128 3.10 -10.97 18.03
C GLN A 128 1.80 -10.47 17.37
N GLY A 129 0.97 -9.73 18.11
CA GLY A 129 -0.34 -9.24 17.66
C GLY A 129 -0.28 -7.88 16.97
N ALA A 130 0.25 -6.86 17.65
CA ALA A 130 0.20 -5.49 17.16
C ALA A 130 0.96 -5.32 15.84
N ARG A 131 2.18 -5.89 15.74
CA ARG A 131 3.04 -5.73 14.56
C ARG A 131 2.39 -6.26 13.27
N ARG A 132 1.64 -7.38 13.34
CA ARG A 132 0.90 -7.95 12.18
C ARG A 132 -0.28 -7.10 11.70
N LEU A 133 -0.84 -6.25 12.56
CA LEU A 133 -1.91 -5.31 12.22
C LEU A 133 -1.36 -3.94 11.84
N ALA A 134 -0.21 -3.56 12.40
CA ALA A 134 0.41 -2.25 12.24
C ALA A 134 1.37 -2.12 11.05
N THR A 135 1.86 -3.22 10.44
CA THR A 135 2.80 -3.13 9.31
C THR A 135 2.25 -2.26 8.18
N SER A 136 2.95 -1.17 7.88
CA SER A 136 2.68 -0.23 6.79
C SER A 136 2.54 -0.91 5.43
N ASP A 137 3.29 -1.99 5.25
CA ASP A 137 3.57 -2.63 3.96
C ASP A 137 2.51 -3.70 3.61
N ARG A 138 1.37 -3.24 3.09
CA ARG A 138 0.28 -4.14 2.66
C ARG A 138 0.60 -4.76 1.30
N ARG A 139 0.88 -6.06 1.31
CA ARG A 139 1.17 -6.87 0.10
C ARG A 139 0.04 -7.88 -0.12
N PHE A 140 -0.39 -8.04 -1.38
CA PHE A 140 -1.35 -9.07 -1.77
C PHE A 140 -0.61 -10.39 -2.00
N GLU A 141 -0.54 -11.21 -0.96
CA GLU A 141 0.32 -12.39 -0.87
C GLU A 141 -0.48 -13.70 -1.00
N PHE A 142 -1.80 -13.64 -1.21
CA PHE A 142 -2.67 -14.83 -1.34
C PHE A 142 -2.20 -15.85 -2.40
N PRO A 143 -1.72 -15.46 -3.61
CA PRO A 143 -1.16 -16.42 -4.56
C PRO A 143 0.13 -17.09 -4.04
N GLN A 144 0.95 -16.34 -3.31
CA GLN A 144 2.20 -16.82 -2.70
C GLN A 144 1.90 -17.74 -1.49
N PHE A 145 0.85 -17.45 -0.72
CA PHE A 145 0.29 -18.32 0.32
C PHE A 145 -0.20 -19.66 -0.24
N LEU A 146 -0.90 -19.66 -1.39
CA LEU A 146 -1.29 -20.90 -2.07
C LEU A 146 -0.05 -21.67 -2.57
N PHE A 147 0.94 -20.98 -3.15
CA PHE A 147 2.21 -21.60 -3.56
C PHE A 147 2.98 -22.19 -2.38
N TYR A 148 3.00 -21.52 -1.22
CA TYR A 148 3.58 -22.03 0.02
C TYR A 148 2.90 -23.32 0.50
N ILE A 149 1.57 -23.42 0.44
CA ILE A 149 0.84 -24.67 0.70
C ILE A 149 1.30 -25.79 -0.24
N LEU A 150 1.43 -25.49 -1.54
CA LEU A 150 1.92 -26.47 -2.52
C LEU A 150 3.38 -26.88 -2.27
N ILE A 151 4.21 -26.06 -1.63
CA ILE A 151 5.55 -26.45 -1.18
C ILE A 151 5.49 -27.32 0.08
N ILE A 152 4.81 -26.89 1.16
CA ILE A 152 4.90 -27.57 2.46
C ILE A 152 4.31 -28.98 2.49
N VAL A 153 3.27 -29.24 1.68
CA VAL A 153 2.61 -30.56 1.61
C VAL A 153 2.57 -31.18 0.21
N THR A 154 3.13 -30.54 -0.83
CA THR A 154 3.04 -30.96 -2.25
C THR A 154 1.65 -30.83 -2.89
N PRO A 155 1.57 -30.62 -4.22
CA PRO A 155 0.30 -30.69 -4.96
C PRO A 155 -0.41 -32.05 -4.82
N TRP A 156 0.34 -33.15 -4.65
CA TRP A 156 -0.21 -34.50 -4.49
C TRP A 156 -1.00 -34.66 -3.20
N ALA A 157 -0.56 -34.06 -2.08
CA ALA A 157 -1.33 -34.12 -0.84
C ALA A 157 -2.62 -33.30 -0.91
N VAL A 158 -2.58 -32.12 -1.54
CA VAL A 158 -3.78 -31.30 -1.77
C VAL A 158 -4.78 -32.03 -2.66
N ALA A 159 -4.31 -32.65 -3.75
CA ALA A 159 -5.12 -33.52 -4.61
C ALA A 159 -5.66 -34.75 -3.86
N GLY A 160 -4.87 -35.36 -2.98
CA GLY A 160 -5.24 -36.51 -2.17
C GLY A 160 -6.32 -36.20 -1.14
N LEU A 161 -6.20 -35.07 -0.45
CA LEU A 161 -7.23 -34.58 0.47
C LEU A 161 -8.54 -34.30 -0.27
N ALA A 162 -8.48 -33.57 -1.39
CA ALA A 162 -9.65 -33.25 -2.21
C ALA A 162 -10.33 -34.51 -2.76
N SER A 163 -9.54 -35.48 -3.26
CA SER A 163 -10.03 -36.76 -3.79
C SER A 163 -10.72 -37.59 -2.71
N SER A 164 -10.08 -37.78 -1.54
CA SER A 164 -10.69 -38.53 -0.43
C SER A 164 -11.91 -37.83 0.17
N LEU A 165 -11.88 -36.50 0.35
CA LEU A 165 -13.05 -35.74 0.82
C LEU A 165 -14.23 -35.88 -0.15
N ALA A 166 -13.98 -35.85 -1.46
CA ALA A 166 -15.01 -36.03 -2.48
C ALA A 166 -15.55 -37.47 -2.53
N ARG A 167 -14.69 -38.49 -2.41
CA ARG A 167 -15.09 -39.90 -2.32
C ARG A 167 -15.98 -40.14 -1.10
N THR A 168 -15.54 -39.78 0.11
CA THR A 168 -16.34 -39.99 1.32
C THR A 168 -17.64 -39.17 1.33
N ARG A 169 -17.67 -38.00 0.68
CA ARG A 169 -18.92 -37.25 0.47
C ARG A 169 -19.89 -37.92 -0.51
N ARG A 170 -19.43 -38.79 -1.41
CA ARG A 170 -20.28 -39.65 -2.26
C ARG A 170 -20.77 -40.89 -1.50
N GLU A 171 -19.88 -41.56 -0.78
CA GLU A 171 -20.21 -42.71 0.08
C GLU A 171 -21.34 -42.37 1.06
N MET A 172 -21.25 -41.23 1.75
CA MET A 172 -22.29 -40.73 2.68
C MET A 172 -23.61 -40.31 2.02
N ARG A 173 -23.71 -40.31 0.68
CA ARG A 173 -24.92 -39.98 -0.08
C ARG A 173 -25.59 -41.19 -0.72
N ALA A 174 -25.01 -42.39 -0.61
CA ALA A 174 -25.66 -43.62 -1.05
C ALA A 174 -26.92 -43.93 -0.20
N PRO A 175 -27.96 -44.56 -0.77
CA PRO A 175 -29.15 -44.98 -0.02
C PRO A 175 -28.82 -45.87 1.19
N SER A 176 -29.70 -45.84 2.21
CA SER A 176 -29.62 -46.77 3.35
C SER A 176 -30.33 -48.07 3.04
N THR A 177 -29.90 -49.17 3.66
CA THR A 177 -30.63 -50.45 3.69
C THR A 177 -30.81 -51.01 5.11
N SER A 178 -30.28 -50.34 6.15
CA SER A 178 -30.45 -50.78 7.54
C SER A 178 -30.18 -49.67 8.57
N ALA A 179 -30.88 -49.72 9.71
CA ALA A 179 -30.74 -48.76 10.80
C ALA A 179 -29.35 -48.77 11.46
N THR A 180 -28.68 -49.92 11.52
CA THR A 180 -27.28 -50.02 11.97
C THR A 180 -26.30 -49.30 11.04
N SER A 181 -26.65 -49.13 9.75
CA SER A 181 -25.85 -48.31 8.84
C SER A 181 -26.04 -46.81 9.06
N ASP A 182 -27.12 -46.36 9.70
CA ASP A 182 -27.39 -44.93 9.94
C ASP A 182 -26.51 -44.36 11.06
N THR A 183 -26.32 -45.09 12.16
CA THR A 183 -25.37 -44.70 13.23
C THR A 183 -23.92 -44.76 12.75
N ALA A 184 -23.58 -45.72 11.89
CA ALA A 184 -22.28 -45.78 11.22
C ALA A 184 -22.06 -44.57 10.29
N ARG A 185 -23.05 -44.20 9.47
CA ARG A 185 -22.97 -43.06 8.55
C ARG A 185 -22.98 -41.70 9.26
N ASP A 186 -23.70 -41.52 10.37
CA ASP A 186 -23.56 -40.31 11.19
C ASP A 186 -22.15 -40.21 11.82
N THR A 187 -21.61 -41.31 12.32
CA THR A 187 -20.23 -41.33 12.84
C THR A 187 -19.21 -40.98 11.76
N ALA A 188 -19.37 -41.50 10.54
CA ALA A 188 -18.57 -41.13 9.37
C ALA A 188 -18.72 -39.64 9.00
N ARG A 189 -19.95 -39.11 9.02
CA ARG A 189 -20.27 -37.69 8.77
C ARG A 189 -19.65 -36.75 9.79
N ARG A 190 -19.68 -37.12 11.08
CA ARG A 190 -19.02 -36.36 12.16
C ARG A 190 -17.50 -36.40 12.02
N ARG A 191 -16.91 -37.53 11.60
CA ARG A 191 -15.47 -37.65 11.27
C ARG A 191 -15.06 -36.83 10.04
N TRP A 192 -15.88 -36.80 8.99
CA TRP A 192 -15.66 -35.96 7.82
C TRP A 192 -15.68 -34.46 8.18
N TRP A 193 -16.70 -34.02 8.95
CA TRP A 193 -16.76 -32.64 9.43
C TRP A 193 -15.61 -32.28 10.38
N PHE A 194 -15.12 -33.21 11.21
CA PHE A 194 -13.96 -32.99 12.06
C PHE A 194 -12.72 -32.65 11.22
N VAL A 195 -12.39 -33.47 10.21
CA VAL A 195 -11.26 -33.18 9.30
C VAL A 195 -11.45 -31.84 8.59
N VAL A 196 -12.66 -31.56 8.08
CA VAL A 196 -12.95 -30.31 7.36
C VAL A 196 -12.82 -29.08 8.27
N VAL A 197 -13.39 -29.08 9.48
CA VAL A 197 -13.35 -27.92 10.39
C VAL A 197 -11.95 -27.70 10.95
N PHE A 198 -11.27 -28.75 11.42
CA PHE A 198 -9.90 -28.66 11.95
C PHE A 198 -8.83 -28.41 10.88
N THR A 199 -9.16 -28.52 9.59
CA THR A 199 -8.31 -28.01 8.50
C THR A 199 -8.68 -26.57 8.14
N LEU A 200 -9.96 -26.28 7.84
CA LEU A 200 -10.37 -25.00 7.26
C LEU A 200 -10.38 -23.83 8.24
N VAL A 201 -10.72 -24.03 9.53
CA VAL A 201 -10.75 -22.93 10.51
C VAL A 201 -9.34 -22.41 10.81
N PRO A 202 -8.33 -23.25 11.10
CA PRO A 202 -6.96 -22.78 11.22
C PRO A 202 -6.41 -22.22 9.90
N LEU A 203 -6.78 -22.79 8.75
CA LEU A 203 -6.31 -22.30 7.45
C LEU A 203 -6.86 -20.90 7.13
N ALA A 204 -8.13 -20.62 7.46
CA ALA A 204 -8.75 -19.31 7.29
C ALA A 204 -8.02 -18.20 8.08
N ALA A 205 -7.49 -18.52 9.26
CA ALA A 205 -6.72 -17.59 10.09
C ALA A 205 -5.39 -17.13 9.46
N PHE A 206 -4.91 -17.80 8.41
CA PHE A 206 -3.76 -17.37 7.60
C PHE A 206 -4.19 -16.92 6.19
N ALA A 207 -5.17 -17.59 5.59
CA ALA A 207 -5.67 -17.27 4.26
C ALA A 207 -6.33 -15.89 4.18
N VAL A 208 -7.10 -15.48 5.20
CA VAL A 208 -7.76 -14.17 5.22
C VAL A 208 -6.73 -13.03 5.40
N PRO A 209 -5.77 -13.08 6.35
CA PRO A 209 -4.71 -12.06 6.41
C PRO A 209 -3.80 -11.99 5.17
N SER A 210 -3.60 -13.07 4.41
CA SER A 210 -2.73 -13.04 3.23
C SER A 210 -3.22 -12.16 2.06
N PHE A 211 -4.46 -11.68 2.11
CA PHE A 211 -4.95 -10.65 1.19
C PHE A 211 -4.30 -9.27 1.43
N TRP A 212 -3.71 -9.04 2.61
CA TRP A 212 -3.19 -7.73 3.02
C TRP A 212 -1.83 -7.76 3.75
N SER A 213 -1.28 -8.94 4.04
CA SER A 213 -0.06 -9.12 4.85
C SER A 213 0.75 -10.34 4.40
N ALA A 214 2.07 -10.30 4.57
CA ALA A 214 2.95 -11.40 4.20
C ALA A 214 2.85 -12.58 5.18
N THR A 215 2.46 -13.75 4.68
CA THR A 215 2.55 -15.02 5.41
C THR A 215 3.96 -15.62 5.34
N LYS A 216 4.34 -16.48 6.29
CA LYS A 216 5.56 -17.29 6.18
C LYS A 216 5.24 -18.72 5.74
N LEU A 217 6.12 -19.29 4.90
CA LEU A 217 6.02 -20.63 4.31
C LEU A 217 5.55 -21.73 5.29
N HIS A 218 6.14 -21.79 6.48
CA HIS A 218 5.91 -22.88 7.44
C HIS A 218 4.62 -22.73 8.28
N TRP A 219 3.96 -21.55 8.32
CA TRP A 219 2.88 -21.27 9.28
C TRP A 219 1.66 -22.19 9.16
N THR A 220 1.36 -22.70 7.97
CA THR A 220 0.23 -23.60 7.76
C THR A 220 0.56 -25.08 7.97
N GLY A 221 1.81 -25.44 8.30
CA GLY A 221 2.29 -26.82 8.40
C GLY A 221 1.47 -27.73 9.33
N PRO A 222 1.31 -27.40 10.64
CA PRO A 222 0.60 -28.27 11.59
C PRO A 222 -0.87 -28.49 11.27
N ILE A 223 -1.51 -27.58 10.53
CA ILE A 223 -2.93 -27.66 10.15
C ILE A 223 -3.23 -28.95 9.40
N TRP A 224 -2.30 -29.38 8.54
CA TRP A 224 -2.48 -30.54 7.67
C TRP A 224 -2.49 -31.88 8.41
N LEU A 225 -2.09 -31.91 9.69
CA LEU A 225 -2.21 -33.10 10.56
C LEU A 225 -3.65 -33.65 10.62
N ALA A 226 -4.66 -32.77 10.57
CA ALA A 226 -6.06 -33.18 10.53
C ALA A 226 -6.42 -33.88 9.19
N GLY A 227 -5.81 -33.47 8.08
CA GLY A 227 -6.02 -34.02 6.74
C GLY A 227 -5.21 -35.30 6.45
N LEU A 228 -4.06 -35.51 7.11
CA LEU A 228 -3.13 -36.61 6.82
C LEU A 228 -3.80 -38.00 6.70
N PRO A 229 -4.73 -38.44 7.59
CA PRO A 229 -5.35 -39.76 7.47
C PRO A 229 -6.22 -39.93 6.21
N MET A 230 -6.77 -38.83 5.66
CA MET A 230 -7.53 -38.83 4.42
C MET A 230 -6.61 -38.72 3.19
N ILE A 231 -5.48 -38.01 3.30
CA ILE A 231 -4.46 -37.97 2.25
C ILE A 231 -3.83 -39.37 2.10
N ALA A 232 -3.48 -40.02 3.22
CA ALA A 232 -3.01 -41.40 3.30
C ALA A 232 -3.99 -42.42 2.67
N ALA A 233 -5.30 -42.15 2.71
CA ALA A 233 -6.32 -42.96 2.06
C ALA A 233 -6.35 -42.81 0.51
N SER A 234 -5.63 -41.84 -0.07
CA SER A 234 -5.45 -41.71 -1.53
C SER A 234 -4.24 -42.48 -2.08
N LEU A 235 -3.36 -42.99 -1.19
CA LEU A 235 -2.28 -43.94 -1.55
C LEU A 235 -2.81 -45.38 -1.71
N ALA A 236 -4.05 -45.64 -1.30
CA ALA A 236 -4.71 -46.91 -1.58
C ALA A 236 -5.21 -46.92 -3.04
N PRO A 237 -4.97 -47.99 -3.83
CA PRO A 237 -5.68 -48.16 -5.08
C PRO A 237 -7.20 -48.22 -4.78
N PRO A 238 -8.06 -47.59 -5.61
CA PRO A 238 -9.51 -47.72 -5.47
C PRO A 238 -9.94 -49.19 -5.61
N SER A 239 -10.97 -49.59 -4.86
CA SER A 239 -11.51 -50.96 -4.88
C SER A 239 -12.28 -51.25 -6.17
N ALA A 240 -12.70 -52.51 -6.38
CA ALA A 240 -13.57 -52.86 -7.50
C ALA A 240 -14.94 -52.15 -7.43
N ALA A 241 -15.44 -51.89 -6.22
CA ALA A 241 -16.66 -51.10 -5.99
C ALA A 241 -16.44 -49.59 -6.27
N ASP A 242 -15.21 -49.09 -6.14
CA ASP A 242 -14.81 -47.73 -6.53
C ASP A 242 -14.71 -47.53 -8.07
N ALA A 243 -15.39 -48.31 -8.93
CA ALA A 243 -15.35 -48.13 -10.38
C ALA A 243 -15.70 -46.68 -10.84
N ALA A 244 -16.58 -46.01 -10.08
CA ALA A 244 -16.96 -44.60 -10.26
C ALA A 244 -15.94 -43.57 -9.72
N SER A 245 -14.83 -44.01 -9.12
CA SER A 245 -13.65 -43.18 -8.84
C SER A 245 -12.90 -42.91 -10.14
N GLY A 246 -13.30 -41.83 -10.81
CA GLY A 246 -12.84 -41.44 -12.14
C GLY A 246 -11.31 -41.33 -12.27
N ALA A 247 -10.83 -41.37 -13.52
CA ALA A 247 -9.43 -41.63 -13.88
C ALA A 247 -8.37 -40.89 -13.03
N PHE A 248 -8.63 -39.64 -12.66
CA PHE A 248 -7.80 -38.83 -11.74
C PHE A 248 -7.40 -39.57 -10.45
N ALA A 249 -8.34 -40.25 -9.77
CA ALA A 249 -8.04 -40.98 -8.53
C ALA A 249 -7.13 -42.19 -8.76
N ARG A 250 -7.26 -42.87 -9.92
CA ARG A 250 -6.38 -43.98 -10.32
C ARG A 250 -4.98 -43.50 -10.68
N VAL A 251 -4.86 -42.36 -11.35
CA VAL A 251 -3.57 -41.71 -11.64
C VAL A 251 -2.88 -41.26 -10.34
N LEU A 252 -3.62 -40.66 -9.42
CA LEU A 252 -3.10 -40.19 -8.15
C LEU A 252 -2.54 -41.34 -7.30
N ALA A 253 -3.32 -42.42 -7.12
CA ALA A 253 -2.89 -43.61 -6.38
C ALA A 253 -1.62 -44.27 -6.98
N ARG A 254 -1.46 -44.26 -8.31
CA ARG A 254 -0.28 -44.79 -9.01
C ARG A 254 0.94 -43.87 -8.94
N THR A 255 0.75 -42.55 -8.92
CA THR A 255 1.85 -41.57 -8.94
C THR A 255 2.43 -41.23 -7.57
N TRP A 256 1.73 -41.56 -6.47
CA TRP A 256 2.23 -41.34 -5.12
C TRP A 256 3.61 -41.97 -4.85
N VAL A 257 3.84 -43.22 -5.27
CA VAL A 257 5.11 -43.92 -5.01
C VAL A 257 6.32 -43.22 -5.66
N PRO A 258 6.35 -42.93 -6.99
CA PRO A 258 7.48 -42.22 -7.59
C PRO A 258 7.63 -40.78 -7.07
N VAL A 259 6.54 -40.09 -6.71
CA VAL A 259 6.62 -38.76 -6.08
C VAL A 259 7.31 -38.82 -4.72
N LEU A 260 7.00 -39.81 -3.87
CA LEU A 260 7.67 -39.99 -2.58
C LEU A 260 9.16 -40.30 -2.76
N HIS A 261 9.54 -41.11 -3.76
CA HIS A 261 10.96 -41.35 -4.08
C HIS A 261 11.66 -40.06 -4.55
N ALA A 262 11.04 -39.27 -5.43
CA ALA A 262 11.59 -38.00 -5.90
C ALA A 262 11.78 -36.99 -4.76
N LEU A 263 10.87 -36.96 -3.78
CA LEU A 263 11.02 -36.15 -2.55
C LEU A 263 12.20 -36.63 -1.70
N MET A 264 12.32 -37.94 -1.44
CA MET A 264 13.41 -38.48 -0.62
C MET A 264 14.78 -38.24 -1.27
N VAL A 265 14.90 -38.45 -2.58
CA VAL A 265 16.12 -38.12 -3.34
C VAL A 265 16.38 -36.62 -3.32
N GLY A 266 15.34 -35.79 -3.45
CA GLY A 266 15.43 -34.33 -3.35
C GLY A 266 15.93 -33.85 -1.97
N PHE A 267 15.47 -34.46 -0.88
CA PHE A 267 15.92 -34.14 0.48
C PHE A 267 17.35 -34.63 0.73
N ALA A 268 17.67 -35.86 0.33
CA ALA A 268 19.03 -36.40 0.39
C ALA A 268 20.02 -35.50 -0.37
N PHE A 269 19.63 -35.03 -1.57
CA PHE A 269 20.43 -34.10 -2.35
C PHE A 269 20.55 -32.73 -1.67
N ALA A 270 19.43 -32.09 -1.33
CA ALA A 270 19.42 -30.69 -0.88
C ALA A 270 19.96 -30.46 0.54
N LEU A 271 19.81 -31.44 1.44
CA LEU A 271 20.14 -31.29 2.87
C LEU A 271 21.43 -32.01 3.28
N PHE A 272 21.88 -33.02 2.52
CA PHE A 272 23.07 -33.81 2.86
C PHE A 272 24.15 -33.70 1.76
N TYR A 273 23.82 -33.99 0.50
CA TYR A 273 24.83 -33.96 -0.57
C TYR A 273 25.32 -32.53 -0.90
N TYR A 274 24.39 -31.63 -1.26
CA TYR A 274 24.72 -30.28 -1.70
C TYR A 274 25.41 -29.43 -0.61
N PRO A 275 25.07 -29.52 0.69
CA PRO A 275 25.80 -28.78 1.71
C PRO A 275 27.23 -29.26 1.97
N VAL A 276 27.51 -30.56 1.75
CA VAL A 276 28.84 -31.17 1.98
C VAL A 276 29.72 -31.09 0.73
N TYR A 277 29.22 -31.52 -0.42
CA TYR A 277 29.97 -31.65 -1.67
C TYR A 277 29.76 -30.49 -2.65
N GLY A 278 28.67 -29.74 -2.52
CA GLY A 278 28.30 -28.66 -3.44
C GLY A 278 27.75 -29.17 -4.77
N LEU A 279 27.96 -28.38 -5.82
CA LEU A 279 27.75 -28.76 -7.22
C LEU A 279 28.99 -28.31 -8.00
N ALA A 280 29.44 -29.08 -9.00
CA ALA A 280 30.60 -28.73 -9.80
C ALA A 280 30.42 -27.33 -10.45
N GLY A 281 31.34 -26.41 -10.17
CA GLY A 281 31.28 -25.00 -10.61
C GLY A 281 30.52 -24.03 -9.69
N LEU A 282 29.70 -24.52 -8.74
CA LEU A 282 28.99 -23.69 -7.77
C LEU A 282 29.69 -23.69 -6.42
N HIS A 283 30.03 -22.51 -5.91
CA HIS A 283 30.81 -22.33 -4.68
C HIS A 283 30.05 -22.77 -3.41
N ARG A 284 30.80 -23.16 -2.36
CA ARG A 284 30.28 -23.60 -1.07
C ARG A 284 29.59 -22.45 -0.31
N HIS A 285 28.26 -22.35 -0.36
CA HIS A 285 27.49 -21.27 0.27
C HIS A 285 26.86 -21.62 1.64
N HIS A 286 27.67 -22.05 2.62
CA HIS A 286 27.17 -22.43 3.97
C HIS A 286 27.84 -21.70 5.15
N ALA A 287 28.14 -20.40 4.96
CA ALA A 287 28.75 -19.49 5.95
C ALA A 287 27.88 -19.15 7.20
N TYR A 288 26.88 -19.98 7.52
CA TYR A 288 26.05 -19.89 8.73
C TYR A 288 26.24 -21.10 9.67
N LEU A 289 26.68 -22.25 9.14
CA LEU A 289 26.93 -23.46 9.96
C LEU A 289 28.36 -23.52 10.53
N GLN A 290 29.28 -22.76 9.94
CA GLN A 290 30.71 -22.81 10.24
C GLN A 290 31.16 -21.71 11.23
N THR A 291 30.30 -20.71 11.49
CA THR A 291 30.59 -19.32 11.87
C THR A 291 31.34 -19.03 13.18
N GLY A 292 31.68 -20.05 13.98
CA GLY A 292 32.62 -19.90 15.11
C GLY A 292 32.17 -18.92 16.21
N TRP A 293 30.85 -18.80 16.45
CA TRP A 293 30.26 -17.72 17.24
C TRP A 293 30.88 -17.44 18.62
N ARG A 294 31.30 -18.48 19.37
CA ARG A 294 32.03 -18.31 20.65
C ARG A 294 33.34 -17.55 20.48
N ASP A 295 34.10 -17.87 19.44
CA ASP A 295 35.38 -17.25 19.12
C ASP A 295 35.16 -15.83 18.55
N LEU A 296 34.14 -15.63 17.71
CA LEU A 296 33.73 -14.29 17.28
C LEU A 296 33.36 -13.40 18.48
N ARG A 297 32.60 -13.95 19.44
CA ARG A 297 32.19 -13.22 20.64
C ARG A 297 33.38 -12.90 21.54
N ALA A 298 34.34 -13.80 21.70
CA ALA A 298 35.59 -13.53 22.41
C ALA A 298 36.42 -12.42 21.73
N GLN A 299 36.50 -12.42 20.40
CA GLN A 299 37.16 -11.34 19.63
C GLN A 299 36.44 -9.99 19.77
N VAL A 300 35.11 -9.98 19.95
CA VAL A 300 34.34 -8.76 20.27
C VAL A 300 34.54 -8.32 21.74
N GLN A 301 34.60 -9.26 22.69
CA GLN A 301 34.84 -8.97 24.10
C GLN A 301 36.16 -8.22 24.31
N ALA A 302 37.24 -8.60 23.60
CA ALA A 302 38.50 -7.87 23.65
C ALA A 302 38.35 -6.38 23.26
N ILE A 303 37.48 -6.06 22.29
CA ILE A 303 37.18 -4.68 21.88
C ILE A 303 36.35 -3.96 22.95
N GLU A 304 35.43 -4.65 23.65
CA GLU A 304 34.69 -4.08 24.79
C GLU A 304 35.63 -3.71 25.94
N ASP A 305 36.57 -4.60 26.26
CA ASP A 305 37.50 -4.44 27.36
C ASP A 305 38.48 -3.27 27.07
N GLU A 306 38.94 -3.13 25.81
CA GLU A 306 39.69 -1.96 25.33
C GLU A 306 38.88 -0.66 25.41
N VAL A 307 37.63 -0.63 24.94
CA VAL A 307 36.79 0.59 24.97
C VAL A 307 36.39 0.97 26.39
N LEU A 308 36.18 -0.02 27.27
CA LEU A 308 35.96 0.18 28.70
C LEU A 308 37.19 0.81 29.37
N ALA A 309 38.40 0.37 29.01
CA ALA A 309 39.64 0.97 29.49
C ALA A 309 39.87 2.38 28.94
N GLU A 310 39.45 2.68 27.71
CA GLU A 310 39.58 4.02 27.11
C GLU A 310 38.58 5.04 27.66
N THR A 311 37.30 4.66 27.80
CA THR A 311 36.18 5.59 28.07
C THR A 311 35.63 5.51 29.50
N GLY A 312 36.05 4.52 30.29
CA GLY A 312 35.50 4.22 31.61
C GLY A 312 34.03 3.72 31.57
N ARG A 313 33.49 3.43 30.38
CA ARG A 313 32.10 3.02 30.17
C ARG A 313 32.05 1.77 29.29
N ARG A 314 31.15 0.84 29.60
CA ARG A 314 30.93 -0.34 28.75
C ARG A 314 30.17 0.07 27.49
N PRO A 315 30.67 -0.25 26.29
CA PRO A 315 29.92 -0.04 25.06
C PRO A 315 28.81 -1.09 24.92
N ALA A 316 27.82 -0.81 24.08
CA ALA A 316 26.81 -1.79 23.67
C ALA A 316 27.17 -2.45 22.33
N VAL A 317 26.79 -3.71 22.14
CA VAL A 317 27.05 -4.48 20.91
C VAL A 317 25.93 -4.27 19.91
N VAL A 318 26.23 -4.11 18.63
CA VAL A 318 25.21 -3.91 17.59
C VAL A 318 25.49 -4.80 16.38
N GLY A 319 24.65 -5.81 16.17
CA GLY A 319 24.68 -6.57 14.93
C GLY A 319 24.10 -5.74 13.78
N LEU A 320 24.87 -5.50 12.71
CA LEU A 320 24.39 -4.77 11.52
C LEU A 320 23.55 -5.61 10.54
N ASP A 321 23.25 -6.87 10.88
CA ASP A 321 22.17 -7.65 10.25
C ASP A 321 20.82 -7.48 11.00
N LYS A 322 19.79 -8.23 10.58
CA LYS A 322 18.42 -8.06 11.08
C LYS A 322 18.23 -8.50 12.54
N HIS A 323 18.98 -9.49 13.00
CA HIS A 323 18.92 -10.06 14.36
C HIS A 323 20.02 -11.09 14.61
N ASN A 324 20.26 -12.02 13.67
CA ASN A 324 21.17 -13.17 13.81
C ASN A 324 22.50 -12.86 14.52
N THR A 325 23.27 -11.85 14.08
CA THR A 325 24.55 -11.51 14.74
C THR A 325 24.34 -10.96 16.16
N ALA A 326 23.26 -10.21 16.39
CA ALA A 326 22.90 -9.72 17.72
C ALA A 326 22.42 -10.87 18.64
N ASP A 327 21.62 -11.81 18.12
CA ASP A 327 21.14 -12.99 18.87
C ASP A 327 22.33 -13.82 19.37
N GLU A 328 23.30 -14.10 18.49
CA GLU A 328 24.46 -14.95 18.78
C GLU A 328 25.49 -14.21 19.66
N MET A 329 25.66 -12.88 19.53
CA MET A 329 26.48 -12.10 20.46
C MET A 329 25.87 -12.06 21.86
N ALA A 330 24.55 -11.88 21.98
CA ALA A 330 23.86 -11.89 23.27
C ALA A 330 23.87 -13.28 23.94
N TYR A 331 23.75 -14.35 23.16
CA TYR A 331 23.71 -15.73 23.65
C TYR A 331 25.07 -16.27 24.13
N TYR A 332 26.18 -15.88 23.48
CA TYR A 332 27.53 -16.29 23.89
C TYR A 332 28.24 -15.30 24.82
N ASP A 333 27.53 -14.27 25.33
CA ASP A 333 28.10 -13.34 26.30
C ASP A 333 28.49 -14.08 27.62
N PRO A 334 29.75 -13.96 28.09
CA PRO A 334 30.25 -14.72 29.23
C PRO A 334 29.60 -14.36 30.57
N ARG A 335 28.87 -13.23 30.65
CA ARG A 335 28.14 -12.78 31.84
C ARG A 335 26.77 -13.45 32.00
N GLY A 336 26.22 -13.98 30.90
CA GLY A 336 24.83 -14.45 30.83
C GLY A 336 23.77 -13.33 30.78
N ASP A 337 24.17 -12.05 30.77
CA ASP A 337 23.25 -10.89 30.72
C ASP A 337 23.34 -10.05 29.44
N GLY A 338 24.18 -10.45 28.48
CA GLY A 338 24.50 -9.71 27.24
C GLY A 338 23.31 -9.30 26.37
N ALA A 339 22.14 -9.94 26.53
CA ALA A 339 20.88 -9.49 25.94
C ALA A 339 20.46 -8.07 26.33
N ARG A 340 20.97 -7.50 27.45
CA ARG A 340 20.68 -6.14 27.92
C ARG A 340 21.43 -5.03 27.17
N ASP A 341 22.68 -5.29 26.82
CA ASP A 341 23.57 -4.33 26.14
C ASP A 341 23.79 -4.70 24.66
N THR A 342 22.95 -5.57 24.09
CA THR A 342 23.01 -5.96 22.67
C THR A 342 21.80 -5.44 21.91
N ALA A 343 22.06 -4.73 20.81
CA ALA A 343 21.08 -4.18 19.88
C ALA A 343 21.34 -4.65 18.44
N SER A 344 20.55 -4.13 17.50
CA SER A 344 20.58 -4.50 16.09
C SER A 344 20.51 -3.26 15.20
N ARG A 345 20.48 -3.45 13.88
CA ARG A 345 20.70 -2.42 12.87
C ARG A 345 19.65 -1.29 12.81
N HIS A 346 18.53 -1.42 13.54
CA HIS A 346 17.51 -0.36 13.67
C HIS A 346 18.05 0.92 14.34
N LEU A 347 19.19 0.84 15.06
CA LEU A 347 19.89 2.02 15.55
C LEU A 347 20.42 2.93 14.41
N PHE A 348 20.55 2.44 13.18
CA PHE A 348 21.10 3.19 12.04
C PHE A 348 20.16 3.25 10.83
N TYR A 349 19.27 2.26 10.67
CA TYR A 349 18.38 2.12 9.51
C TYR A 349 16.91 2.05 9.95
N ASP A 350 16.01 2.61 9.14
CA ASP A 350 14.56 2.55 9.36
C ASP A 350 14.01 1.20 8.86
N GLU A 351 14.38 0.11 9.56
CA GLU A 351 14.11 -1.28 9.15
C GLU A 351 13.77 -2.18 10.36
N ASP A 352 12.76 -3.06 10.19
CA ASP A 352 12.32 -4.04 11.21
C ASP A 352 13.50 -4.83 11.83
N ALA A 353 13.87 -4.60 13.09
CA ALA A 353 14.88 -5.41 13.81
C ALA A 353 14.28 -6.40 14.83
N LEU A 354 13.04 -6.83 14.58
CA LEU A 354 12.30 -7.78 15.41
C LEU A 354 12.28 -7.34 16.89
N MET A 355 12.68 -8.19 17.83
CA MET A 355 12.60 -7.93 19.26
C MET A 355 13.54 -6.80 19.72
N TYR A 356 14.65 -6.57 19.02
CA TYR A 356 15.59 -5.53 19.40
C TYR A 356 14.97 -4.14 19.31
N GLU A 357 14.22 -3.86 18.25
CA GLU A 357 13.51 -2.59 18.09
C GLU A 357 12.42 -2.35 19.15
N PHE A 358 11.81 -3.43 19.67
CA PHE A 358 10.75 -3.34 20.69
C PHE A 358 11.31 -3.04 22.09
N TRP A 359 12.43 -3.67 22.47
CA TRP A 359 13.04 -3.51 23.78
C TRP A 359 14.11 -2.40 23.84
N PHE A 360 14.77 -2.10 22.73
CA PHE A 360 15.93 -1.23 22.65
C PHE A 360 15.69 -0.06 21.68
N PRO A 361 14.78 0.88 22.01
CA PRO A 361 14.51 2.04 21.17
C PRO A 361 15.79 2.89 21.01
N PRO A 362 16.04 3.54 19.86
CA PRO A 362 17.29 4.25 19.61
C PRO A 362 17.69 5.28 20.68
N GLN A 363 16.72 5.92 21.33
CA GLN A 363 16.96 6.91 22.38
C GLN A 363 17.52 6.30 23.69
N ALA A 364 17.42 4.99 23.91
CA ALA A 364 18.05 4.31 25.05
C ALA A 364 19.57 4.12 24.87
N PHE A 365 20.10 4.40 23.67
CA PHE A 365 21.51 4.27 23.30
C PHE A 365 22.16 5.63 23.05
N ASP A 366 21.42 6.72 23.17
CA ASP A 366 21.92 8.08 22.94
C ASP A 366 23.06 8.41 23.92
N GLY A 367 24.16 8.93 23.38
CA GLY A 367 25.40 9.18 24.13
C GLY A 367 26.19 7.94 24.57
N ARG A 368 25.74 6.70 24.29
CA ARG A 368 26.53 5.47 24.53
C ARG A 368 27.56 5.25 23.44
N ASP A 369 28.64 4.57 23.79
CA ASP A 369 29.58 3.98 22.85
C ASP A 369 29.04 2.63 22.36
N LEU A 370 29.26 2.30 21.08
CA LEU A 370 28.72 1.11 20.42
C LEU A 370 29.81 0.35 19.66
N ILE A 371 29.81 -0.98 19.71
CA ILE A 371 30.62 -1.83 18.83
C ILE A 371 29.71 -2.42 17.77
N LEU A 372 29.86 -1.94 16.54
CA LEU A 372 29.11 -2.42 15.39
C LEU A 372 29.82 -3.64 14.80
N VAL A 373 29.09 -4.75 14.60
CA VAL A 373 29.61 -6.01 14.03
C VAL A 373 28.87 -6.32 12.74
N ALA A 374 29.62 -6.52 11.66
CA ALA A 374 29.09 -6.68 10.30
C ALA A 374 29.81 -7.76 9.48
N ARG A 375 29.16 -8.25 8.42
CA ARG A 375 29.77 -9.18 7.45
C ARG A 375 30.44 -8.47 6.28
N SER A 376 30.03 -7.25 5.94
CA SER A 376 30.74 -6.40 4.98
C SER A 376 31.39 -5.22 5.68
N ARG A 377 32.59 -4.85 5.24
CA ARG A 377 33.26 -3.62 5.67
C ARG A 377 32.44 -2.37 5.29
N GLY A 378 31.76 -2.40 4.15
CA GLY A 378 30.94 -1.27 3.67
C GLY A 378 29.78 -0.92 4.59
N ASP A 379 29.22 -1.90 5.31
CA ASP A 379 28.12 -1.67 6.27
C ASP A 379 28.56 -0.76 7.43
N LEU A 380 29.85 -0.81 7.79
CA LEU A 380 30.49 -0.01 8.86
C LEU A 380 30.99 1.36 8.37
N GLU A 381 30.94 1.59 7.06
CA GLU A 381 31.39 2.81 6.37
C GLU A 381 30.20 3.57 5.72
N ASP A 382 28.97 3.08 5.90
CA ASP A 382 27.72 3.73 5.46
C ASP A 382 27.56 5.15 6.06
N ALA A 383 27.16 6.11 5.24
CA ALA A 383 26.97 7.50 5.64
C ALA A 383 25.97 7.68 6.81
N ARG A 384 25.01 6.75 6.98
CA ARG A 384 24.04 6.73 8.08
C ARG A 384 24.63 6.26 9.41
N VAL A 385 25.66 5.40 9.34
CA VAL A 385 26.49 5.01 10.49
C VAL A 385 27.44 6.16 10.85
N VAL A 386 28.15 6.70 9.85
CA VAL A 386 29.11 7.80 10.04
C VAL A 386 28.42 9.06 10.60
N GLY A 387 27.26 9.44 10.06
CA GLY A 387 26.51 10.62 10.50
C GLY A 387 25.82 10.52 11.86
N ARG A 388 25.86 9.36 12.53
CA ARG A 388 25.34 9.15 13.90
C ARG A 388 26.46 8.94 14.94
N ALA A 389 27.72 9.11 14.57
CA ALA A 389 28.85 9.02 15.49
C ALA A 389 29.33 10.40 15.95
N THR A 390 29.81 10.52 17.19
CA THR A 390 30.58 11.69 17.64
C THR A 390 32.07 11.52 17.33
N ARG A 391 32.60 10.30 17.46
CA ARG A 391 33.92 9.88 16.99
C ARG A 391 33.83 8.45 16.47
N LEU A 392 34.67 8.08 15.50
CA LEU A 392 34.71 6.72 14.92
C LEU A 392 36.06 6.06 15.20
N GLY A 393 36.03 4.81 15.65
CA GLY A 393 37.20 3.95 15.69
C GLY A 393 37.58 3.40 14.31
N PRO A 394 38.76 2.77 14.19
CA PRO A 394 39.16 2.04 12.99
C PRO A 394 38.25 0.82 12.77
N VAL A 395 38.11 0.39 11.51
CA VAL A 395 37.49 -0.90 11.19
C VAL A 395 38.50 -2.01 11.44
N ARG A 396 38.18 -2.93 12.36
CA ARG A 396 38.97 -4.14 12.66
C ARG A 396 38.41 -5.32 11.88
N THR A 397 39.28 -6.19 11.37
CA THR A 397 38.87 -7.48 10.79
C THR A 397 38.82 -8.52 11.89
N LEU A 398 37.71 -9.25 12.00
CA LEU A 398 37.55 -10.39 12.91
C LEU A 398 37.55 -11.69 12.10
N GLU A 399 38.38 -12.65 12.50
CA GLU A 399 38.53 -13.93 11.82
C GLU A 399 38.22 -15.07 12.80
N PRO A 400 36.93 -15.36 13.05
CA PRO A 400 36.55 -16.40 13.98
C PRO A 400 37.04 -17.77 13.55
N ARG A 401 37.27 -18.65 14.52
CA ARG A 401 37.61 -20.07 14.30
C ARG A 401 36.57 -21.01 14.92
N LYS A 402 36.42 -22.18 14.31
CA LYS A 402 35.58 -23.27 14.81
C LYS A 402 36.38 -24.57 14.74
N HIS A 403 36.70 -25.14 15.91
CA HIS A 403 37.60 -26.29 16.06
C HIS A 403 38.96 -26.06 15.34
N GLY A 404 39.56 -24.89 15.54
CA GLY A 404 40.85 -24.49 14.94
C GLY A 404 40.77 -23.98 13.49
N ALA A 405 39.81 -24.46 12.70
CA ALA A 405 39.60 -24.04 11.31
C ALA A 405 38.97 -22.63 11.20
N PRO A 406 39.33 -21.81 10.20
CA PRO A 406 38.67 -20.52 9.94
C PRO A 406 37.17 -20.68 9.67
N ALA A 407 36.36 -19.87 10.35
CA ALA A 407 34.90 -19.97 10.38
C ALA A 407 34.17 -18.98 9.45
N GLY A 408 34.90 -18.00 8.93
CA GLY A 408 34.39 -16.86 8.16
C GLY A 408 35.24 -15.62 8.42
N ARG A 409 34.78 -14.47 7.92
CA ARG A 409 35.35 -13.16 8.22
C ARG A 409 34.22 -12.20 8.56
N TYR A 410 34.44 -11.41 9.60
CA TYR A 410 33.58 -10.31 10.05
C TYR A 410 34.42 -9.05 10.15
N TYR A 411 33.74 -7.93 10.37
CA TYR A 411 34.36 -6.65 10.63
C TYR A 411 33.69 -6.01 11.86
N ALA A 412 34.48 -5.34 12.69
CA ALA A 412 34.00 -4.58 13.84
C ALA A 412 34.41 -3.11 13.74
N ARG A 413 33.58 -2.19 14.22
CA ARG A 413 33.91 -0.77 14.34
C ARG A 413 33.30 -0.16 15.59
N VAL A 414 34.10 0.61 16.34
CA VAL A 414 33.59 1.39 17.47
C VAL A 414 32.98 2.70 16.98
N VAL A 415 31.76 3.00 17.41
CA VAL A 415 31.08 4.29 17.29
C VAL A 415 31.06 4.90 18.69
N TYR A 416 31.77 6.01 18.89
CA TYR A 416 31.80 6.69 20.17
C TYR A 416 30.76 7.80 20.22
N GLY A 417 30.07 7.92 21.37
CA GLY A 417 28.99 8.90 21.59
C GLY A 417 27.95 8.88 20.47
N TYR A 418 27.25 7.75 20.32
CA TYR A 418 26.18 7.58 19.34
C TYR A 418 25.09 8.65 19.50
N ARG A 419 24.59 9.16 18.38
CA ARG A 419 23.52 10.16 18.33
C ARG A 419 22.25 9.51 17.81
N ALA A 420 21.27 9.37 18.70
CA ALA A 420 19.96 8.87 18.34
C ALA A 420 19.29 9.82 17.32
N PRO A 421 18.49 9.29 16.37
CA PRO A 421 17.68 10.15 15.53
C PRO A 421 16.74 10.99 16.40
N ALA A 422 16.72 12.30 16.13
CA ALA A 422 15.92 13.27 16.86
C ALA A 422 14.47 12.77 16.98
N ARG A 423 13.96 12.74 18.20
CA ARG A 423 12.65 12.15 18.52
C ARG A 423 11.57 12.98 17.84
N ALA A 424 10.98 12.48 16.75
CA ALA A 424 9.75 13.03 16.20
C ALA A 424 8.73 13.14 17.34
N ALA A 425 8.37 14.38 17.71
CA ALA A 425 8.00 14.71 19.08
C ALA A 425 6.92 13.77 19.63
N GLY A 426 7.34 12.94 20.59
CA GLY A 426 6.51 11.85 21.12
C GLY A 426 5.31 12.40 21.86
N ARG A 427 4.16 12.42 21.17
CA ARG A 427 2.86 12.91 21.67
C ARG A 427 2.41 12.18 22.94
N ALA A 428 2.86 12.65 24.10
CA ALA A 428 2.21 12.36 25.37
C ALA A 428 0.79 12.95 25.35
N GLY A 429 -0.24 12.12 25.52
CA GLY A 429 -1.64 12.56 25.63
C GLY A 429 -2.38 12.87 24.33
N LEU A 430 -1.84 12.55 23.14
CA LEU A 430 -2.56 12.68 21.87
C LEU A 430 -2.44 11.40 21.05
N MET A 431 -3.57 10.92 20.49
CA MET A 431 -3.53 9.81 19.54
C MET A 431 -2.61 10.13 18.35
N ASN A 432 -1.78 9.16 17.96
CA ASN A 432 -0.99 9.24 16.73
C ASN A 432 -1.95 9.29 15.53
N VAL A 433 -1.71 10.19 14.58
CA VAL A 433 -2.52 10.34 13.35
C VAL A 433 -2.58 9.02 12.57
N ASP A 434 -1.51 8.22 12.57
CA ASP A 434 -1.52 6.91 11.93
C ASP A 434 -2.26 5.83 12.74
N ALA A 435 -2.43 5.99 14.06
CA ALA A 435 -3.36 5.17 14.83
C ALA A 435 -4.82 5.54 14.53
N GLN A 436 -5.14 6.83 14.42
CA GLN A 436 -6.47 7.30 13.98
C GLN A 436 -6.81 6.77 12.57
N ARG A 437 -5.88 6.89 11.61
CA ARG A 437 -6.00 6.31 10.26
C ARG A 437 -6.15 4.79 10.28
N ALA A 438 -5.42 4.09 11.15
CA ALA A 438 -5.52 2.64 11.28
C ALA A 438 -6.91 2.22 11.81
N ILE A 439 -7.44 2.91 12.81
CA ILE A 439 -8.78 2.64 13.38
C ILE A 439 -9.88 2.90 12.34
N ASP A 440 -9.86 4.05 11.65
CA ASP A 440 -10.81 4.34 10.57
C ASP A 440 -10.76 3.27 9.47
N ARG A 441 -9.55 2.79 9.10
CA ARG A 441 -9.39 1.79 8.04
C ARG A 441 -9.71 0.34 8.48
N TYR A 442 -9.49 -0.04 9.73
CA TYR A 442 -9.69 -1.41 10.22
C TYR A 442 -11.02 -1.64 10.93
N ALA A 443 -11.52 -0.68 11.71
CA ALA A 443 -12.85 -0.74 12.32
C ALA A 443 -13.90 -0.10 11.41
N GLY A 444 -13.59 1.05 10.82
CA GLY A 444 -14.54 1.77 9.96
C GLY A 444 -14.94 1.03 8.69
N VAL A 445 -14.06 0.23 8.06
CA VAL A 445 -14.45 -0.58 6.88
C VAL A 445 -15.50 -1.66 7.23
N PRO A 446 -15.29 -2.55 8.23
CA PRO A 446 -16.33 -3.47 8.72
C PRO A 446 -17.60 -2.78 9.19
N ILE A 447 -17.50 -1.67 9.94
CA ILE A 447 -18.69 -0.93 10.42
C ILE A 447 -19.47 -0.33 9.25
N CYS A 448 -18.82 0.33 8.29
CA CYS A 448 -19.47 0.81 7.07
C CYS A 448 -20.10 -0.34 6.27
N ALA A 449 -19.45 -1.51 6.19
CA ALA A 449 -19.99 -2.67 5.48
C ALA A 449 -21.24 -3.25 6.18
N PHE A 450 -21.21 -3.37 7.51
CA PHE A 450 -22.34 -3.78 8.32
C PHE A 450 -23.51 -2.79 8.21
N LEU A 451 -23.25 -1.49 8.39
CA LEU A 451 -24.28 -0.45 8.24
C LEU A 451 -24.85 -0.39 6.81
N SER A 452 -24.03 -0.65 5.79
CA SER A 452 -24.50 -0.75 4.39
C SER A 452 -25.36 -1.99 4.14
N LEU A 453 -25.12 -3.09 4.86
CA LEU A 453 -25.99 -4.26 4.83
C LEU A 453 -27.31 -3.98 5.55
N VAL A 454 -27.27 -3.32 6.71
CA VAL A 454 -28.48 -2.87 7.43
C VAL A 454 -29.32 -1.93 6.57
N ASP A 455 -28.71 -0.95 5.91
CA ASP A 455 -29.43 0.00 5.03
C ASP A 455 -30.07 -0.68 3.81
N ARG A 456 -29.46 -1.74 3.28
CA ARG A 456 -30.04 -2.56 2.20
C ARG A 456 -31.21 -3.43 2.65
N LEU A 457 -31.21 -3.85 3.93
CA LEU A 457 -32.27 -4.66 4.52
C LEU A 457 -33.42 -3.80 5.07
N LEU A 458 -33.14 -2.56 5.47
CA LEU A 458 -34.08 -1.58 6.00
C LEU A 458 -34.01 -0.26 5.20
N PRO A 459 -34.32 -0.26 3.89
CA PRO A 459 -34.08 0.86 2.99
C PRO A 459 -34.94 2.08 3.33
N ARG A 460 -34.29 3.13 3.86
CA ARG A 460 -34.92 4.43 4.07
C ARG A 460 -35.04 5.17 2.74
N ARG A 461 -36.26 5.28 2.20
CA ARG A 461 -36.55 6.19 1.08
C ARG A 461 -36.16 7.61 1.49
N ALA A 462 -35.31 8.26 0.70
CA ALA A 462 -35.04 9.70 0.85
C ALA A 462 -36.27 10.47 0.36
N PRO A 463 -36.96 11.26 1.21
CA PRO A 463 -38.06 12.11 0.76
C PRO A 463 -37.52 13.30 -0.06
N ALA A 464 -38.43 14.05 -0.70
CA ALA A 464 -38.20 15.48 -0.86
C ALA A 464 -38.31 16.12 0.53
N VAL A 465 -37.27 16.82 0.97
CA VAL A 465 -37.16 17.38 2.33
C VAL A 465 -36.88 18.87 2.20
N THR A 466 -37.80 19.71 2.70
CA THR A 466 -37.51 21.11 3.01
C THR A 466 -36.60 21.13 4.25
N PRO A 467 -35.32 21.53 4.15
CA PRO A 467 -34.39 21.39 5.28
C PRO A 467 -34.81 22.27 6.46
N ARG A 468 -34.83 21.72 7.69
CA ARG A 468 -34.98 22.49 8.93
C ARG A 468 -33.74 22.42 9.81
N ASN A 469 -33.11 21.24 9.89
CA ASN A 469 -31.84 21.02 10.55
C ASN A 469 -30.83 20.44 9.56
N ILE A 470 -29.78 21.22 9.25
CA ILE A 470 -28.68 20.83 8.36
C ILE A 470 -27.42 20.59 9.20
N LEU A 471 -26.86 19.39 9.18
CA LEU A 471 -25.57 19.08 9.82
C LEU A 471 -24.43 19.10 8.79
N ILE A 472 -23.40 19.89 9.07
CA ILE A 472 -22.11 19.83 8.37
C ILE A 472 -21.17 18.92 9.17
N VAL A 473 -20.58 17.91 8.53
CA VAL A 473 -19.55 17.05 9.16
C VAL A 473 -18.19 17.40 8.56
N LEU A 474 -17.36 18.10 9.33
CA LEU A 474 -16.02 18.54 8.93
C LEU A 474 -15.11 18.45 10.15
N LEU A 475 -14.46 17.29 10.31
CA LEU A 475 -13.84 16.88 11.56
C LEU A 475 -12.45 17.48 11.74
N SER A 476 -11.64 17.45 10.69
CA SER A 476 -10.19 17.31 10.84
C SER A 476 -9.37 18.59 10.62
N GLU A 477 -9.75 19.45 9.67
CA GLU A 477 -8.83 20.44 9.08
C GLU A 477 -9.29 21.90 9.21
N MET A 478 -8.53 22.68 9.98
CA MET A 478 -8.73 24.12 10.19
C MET A 478 -8.84 24.93 8.88
N GLY A 479 -7.94 24.68 7.91
CA GLY A 479 -7.97 25.38 6.62
C GLY A 479 -9.24 25.10 5.80
N SER A 480 -9.74 23.86 5.87
CA SER A 480 -10.97 23.46 5.18
C SER A 480 -12.20 24.19 5.71
N LEU A 481 -12.22 24.65 6.97
CA LEU A 481 -13.30 25.47 7.52
C LEU A 481 -13.37 26.86 6.88
N VAL A 482 -12.22 27.51 6.65
CA VAL A 482 -12.15 28.79 5.92
C VAL A 482 -12.62 28.60 4.48
N LEU A 483 -12.09 27.58 3.79
CA LEU A 483 -12.49 27.24 2.42
C LEU A 483 -13.97 26.83 2.29
N ALA A 484 -14.65 26.50 3.40
CA ALA A 484 -16.07 26.18 3.44
C ALA A 484 -16.99 27.40 3.67
N GLN A 485 -16.47 28.60 4.00
CA GLN A 485 -17.32 29.79 4.22
C GLN A 485 -18.35 30.06 3.10
N PRO A 486 -18.01 29.95 1.78
CA PRO A 486 -19.01 30.14 0.72
C PRO A 486 -20.16 29.13 0.76
N MET A 487 -19.92 27.91 1.28
CA MET A 487 -20.95 26.89 1.45
C MET A 487 -21.92 27.27 2.57
N PHE A 488 -21.43 27.76 3.71
CA PHE A 488 -22.29 28.27 4.79
C PHE A 488 -23.14 29.45 4.33
N ALA A 489 -22.53 30.43 3.64
CA ALA A 489 -23.26 31.56 3.06
C ALA A 489 -24.33 31.09 2.06
N ARG A 490 -24.03 30.12 1.18
CA ARG A 490 -24.99 29.54 0.23
C ARG A 490 -26.14 28.81 0.93
N LEU A 491 -25.88 28.10 2.02
CA LEU A 491 -26.92 27.39 2.78
C LEU A 491 -27.85 28.38 3.48
N ASN A 492 -27.31 29.39 4.16
CA ASN A 492 -28.11 30.40 4.86
C ASN A 492 -28.95 31.23 3.87
N ALA A 493 -28.43 31.54 2.68
CA ALA A 493 -29.16 32.25 1.63
C ALA A 493 -30.26 31.40 0.95
N ARG A 494 -30.04 30.07 0.78
CA ARG A 494 -31.01 29.16 0.15
C ARG A 494 -32.08 28.65 1.13
N TYR A 495 -31.73 28.53 2.40
CA TYR A 495 -32.60 27.99 3.46
C TYR A 495 -32.60 28.90 4.71
N PRO A 496 -33.10 30.14 4.62
CA PRO A 496 -33.04 31.11 5.73
C PRO A 496 -33.83 30.69 6.98
N GLY A 497 -34.75 29.72 6.86
CA GLY A 497 -35.47 29.10 7.97
C GLY A 497 -34.84 27.82 8.54
N ALA A 498 -33.63 27.44 8.11
CA ALA A 498 -32.96 26.22 8.55
C ALA A 498 -31.84 26.50 9.57
N ALA A 499 -31.84 25.76 10.68
CA ALA A 499 -30.73 25.74 11.61
C ALA A 499 -29.56 24.92 11.04
N VAL A 500 -28.42 25.58 10.85
CA VAL A 500 -27.16 24.93 10.47
C VAL A 500 -26.37 24.55 11.71
N HIS A 501 -25.92 23.29 11.76
CA HIS A 501 -25.15 22.65 12.82
C HIS A 501 -23.81 22.15 12.27
N ILE A 502 -22.79 22.03 13.11
CA ILE A 502 -21.49 21.46 12.70
C ILE A 502 -20.97 20.41 13.68
N LEU A 503 -20.45 19.31 13.14
CA LEU A 503 -19.74 18.27 13.87
C LEU A 503 -18.23 18.34 13.55
N LEU A 504 -17.42 18.55 14.59
CA LEU A 504 -15.97 18.77 14.50
C LEU A 504 -15.18 18.13 15.66
N LEU A 505 -13.86 18.00 15.52
CA LEU A 505 -12.97 17.65 16.63
C LEU A 505 -12.63 18.90 17.46
N GLY A 506 -12.58 18.79 18.79
CA GLY A 506 -12.55 19.93 19.72
C GLY A 506 -11.48 20.99 19.43
N LYS A 507 -10.28 20.57 19.01
CA LYS A 507 -9.18 21.47 18.57
C LYS A 507 -9.52 22.42 17.42
N ASN A 508 -10.55 22.11 16.62
CA ASN A 508 -11.01 22.92 15.49
C ASN A 508 -12.19 23.84 15.88
N ARG A 509 -12.70 23.76 17.12
CA ARG A 509 -13.82 24.59 17.60
C ARG A 509 -13.51 26.07 17.50
N GLU A 510 -12.31 26.47 17.90
CA GLU A 510 -11.87 27.87 17.94
C GLU A 510 -12.02 28.55 16.57
N VAL A 511 -11.68 27.84 15.48
CA VAL A 511 -11.80 28.37 14.11
C VAL A 511 -13.28 28.61 13.75
N VAL A 512 -14.21 27.76 14.20
CA VAL A 512 -15.65 27.99 13.96
C VAL A 512 -16.19 29.15 14.81
N ASP A 513 -15.87 29.16 16.10
CA ASP A 513 -16.28 30.24 17.01
C ASP A 513 -15.66 31.60 16.62
N MET A 514 -14.54 31.61 15.88
CA MET A 514 -13.93 32.79 15.25
C MET A 514 -14.60 33.20 13.93
N LEU A 515 -14.91 32.24 13.04
CA LEU A 515 -15.49 32.53 11.72
C LEU A 515 -16.99 32.88 11.76
N GLY A 516 -17.68 32.61 12.86
CA GLY A 516 -19.09 33.00 13.07
C GLY A 516 -20.11 32.32 12.15
N VAL A 517 -19.72 31.27 11.43
CA VAL A 517 -20.54 30.64 10.38
C VAL A 517 -21.77 29.86 10.89
N VAL A 518 -21.80 29.52 12.17
CA VAL A 518 -22.94 28.89 12.86
C VAL A 518 -23.04 29.41 14.31
N PRO A 519 -24.23 29.40 14.94
CA PRO A 519 -24.39 29.71 16.36
C PRO A 519 -23.59 28.76 17.27
N ARG A 520 -23.08 29.25 18.41
CA ARG A 520 -22.18 28.51 19.32
C ARG A 520 -22.82 27.26 19.92
N GLU A 521 -24.14 27.31 20.11
CA GLU A 521 -25.01 26.24 20.55
C GLU A 521 -25.10 25.11 19.52
N ASN A 522 -25.05 25.43 18.22
CA ASN A 522 -25.13 24.48 17.11
C ASN A 522 -23.77 23.82 16.77
N VAL A 523 -22.71 24.17 17.51
CA VAL A 523 -21.40 23.50 17.44
C VAL A 523 -21.41 22.22 18.28
N ILE A 524 -21.03 21.10 17.66
CA ILE A 524 -20.88 19.79 18.30
C ILE A 524 -19.41 19.38 18.18
N ALA A 525 -18.69 19.47 19.29
CA ALA A 525 -17.28 19.10 19.39
C ALA A 525 -17.10 17.69 19.99
N ILE A 526 -16.13 16.94 19.50
CA ILE A 526 -15.69 15.65 20.05
C ILE A 526 -14.21 15.75 20.46
N ASP A 527 -13.87 15.31 21.67
CA ASP A 527 -12.49 15.18 22.14
C ASP A 527 -11.78 13.98 21.47
N ASP A 528 -10.61 14.20 20.85
CA ASP A 528 -9.76 13.16 20.26
C ASP A 528 -8.41 12.93 20.99
N GLY A 529 -8.25 13.46 22.20
CA GLY A 529 -7.09 13.24 23.06
C GLY A 529 -6.97 11.79 23.57
N SER A 530 -8.09 11.13 23.87
CA SER A 530 -8.12 9.72 24.29
C SER A 530 -9.25 8.91 23.67
N LEU A 531 -9.05 7.60 23.50
CA LEU A 531 -10.06 6.68 22.97
C LEU A 531 -11.35 6.65 23.82
N VAL A 532 -11.22 6.83 25.15
CA VAL A 532 -12.36 6.78 26.08
C VAL A 532 -13.18 8.07 26.00
N ALA A 533 -12.54 9.24 25.99
CA ALA A 533 -13.22 10.52 25.77
C ALA A 533 -13.87 10.53 24.38
N PHE A 534 -13.14 10.13 23.34
CA PHE A 534 -13.65 10.04 21.98
C PHE A 534 -14.89 9.15 21.88
N ALA A 535 -14.89 7.97 22.49
CA ALA A 535 -16.04 7.05 22.46
C ALA A 535 -17.25 7.61 23.24
N ARG A 536 -17.02 8.18 24.42
CA ARG A 536 -18.05 8.85 25.25
C ARG A 536 -18.69 10.01 24.49
N ASP A 537 -17.87 10.87 23.90
CA ASP A 537 -18.31 12.09 23.24
C ASP A 537 -18.94 11.80 21.88
N SER A 538 -18.47 10.78 21.16
CA SER A 538 -19.15 10.22 19.99
C SER A 538 -20.57 9.75 20.30
N LEU A 539 -20.75 9.03 21.43
CA LEU A 539 -22.08 8.59 21.87
C LEU A 539 -22.97 9.77 22.30
N SER A 540 -22.39 10.76 22.98
CA SER A 540 -23.08 12.00 23.36
C SER A 540 -23.54 12.79 22.13
N ALA A 541 -22.64 13.00 21.15
CA ALA A 541 -22.94 13.63 19.88
C ALA A 541 -24.05 12.89 19.12
N LEU A 542 -24.00 11.55 19.01
CA LEU A 542 -25.04 10.77 18.35
C LEU A 542 -26.41 10.87 19.05
N LYS A 543 -26.45 10.94 20.39
CA LYS A 543 -27.69 11.22 21.13
C LYS A 543 -28.21 12.63 20.81
N ARG A 544 -27.33 13.64 20.85
CA ARG A 544 -27.67 15.04 20.56
C ARG A 544 -28.23 15.21 19.14
N LEU A 545 -27.54 14.67 18.13
CA LEU A 545 -27.96 14.73 16.73
C LEU A 545 -29.36 14.12 16.50
N ARG A 546 -29.70 13.04 17.19
CA ARG A 546 -31.05 12.45 17.13
C ARG A 546 -32.10 13.27 17.88
N ALA A 547 -31.74 13.87 19.01
CA ALA A 547 -32.64 14.74 19.76
C ALA A 547 -32.94 16.06 19.03
N THR A 548 -31.96 16.64 18.33
CA THR A 548 -32.13 17.81 17.46
C THR A 548 -33.03 17.53 16.25
N GLY A 549 -33.08 16.28 15.78
CA GLY A 549 -33.81 15.91 14.57
C GLY A 549 -33.14 16.47 13.30
N ILE A 550 -31.90 16.06 13.03
CA ILE A 550 -31.20 16.41 11.78
C ILE A 550 -31.92 15.79 10.57
N ASP A 551 -32.38 16.61 9.62
CA ASP A 551 -33.04 16.14 8.39
C ASP A 551 -32.02 15.87 7.27
N VAL A 552 -30.99 16.73 7.19
CA VAL A 552 -29.99 16.77 6.12
C VAL A 552 -28.58 16.71 6.71
N VAL A 553 -27.71 15.86 6.17
CA VAL A 553 -26.27 15.87 6.45
C VAL A 553 -25.49 16.20 5.19
N ILE A 554 -24.51 17.10 5.32
CA ILE A 554 -23.43 17.30 4.36
C ILE A 554 -22.13 16.76 4.97
N ASP A 555 -21.65 15.64 4.43
CA ASP A 555 -20.38 15.04 4.78
C ASP A 555 -19.26 15.66 3.93
N CYS A 556 -18.62 16.69 4.50
CA CYS A 556 -17.53 17.46 3.89
C CYS A 556 -16.17 16.73 4.00
N GLU A 557 -16.06 15.73 4.87
CA GLU A 557 -14.90 14.86 4.96
C GLU A 557 -14.81 13.94 3.72
N LEU A 558 -13.60 13.87 3.14
CA LEU A 558 -13.38 13.30 1.81
C LEU A 558 -13.70 11.79 1.77
N PHE A 559 -12.87 10.98 2.42
CA PHE A 559 -12.97 9.51 2.41
C PHE A 559 -12.72 8.90 3.79
N ALA A 560 -12.96 9.67 4.86
CA ALA A 560 -13.10 9.12 6.20
C ALA A 560 -14.32 8.20 6.26
N ARG A 561 -14.24 7.12 7.03
CA ARG A 561 -15.37 6.21 7.28
C ARG A 561 -16.15 6.69 8.50
N ILE A 562 -15.45 7.26 9.49
CA ILE A 562 -16.08 7.75 10.71
C ILE A 562 -17.08 8.89 10.47
N SER A 563 -16.82 9.80 9.52
CA SER A 563 -17.78 10.85 9.15
C SER A 563 -19.03 10.28 8.48
N ALA A 564 -18.88 9.30 7.58
CA ALA A 564 -19.99 8.58 6.96
C ALA A 564 -20.81 7.77 7.99
N ILE A 565 -20.16 7.24 9.04
CA ILE A 565 -20.82 6.56 10.17
C ILE A 565 -21.66 7.56 10.99
N PHE A 566 -21.12 8.72 11.36
CA PHE A 566 -21.90 9.79 12.00
C PHE A 566 -23.08 10.24 11.13
N SER A 567 -22.83 10.47 9.84
CA SER A 567 -23.83 10.87 8.86
C SER A 567 -24.99 9.88 8.80
N TYR A 568 -24.71 8.57 8.83
CA TYR A 568 -25.73 7.52 8.86
C TYR A 568 -26.47 7.44 10.20
N LEU A 569 -25.72 7.42 11.31
CA LEU A 569 -26.28 7.20 12.64
C LEU A 569 -27.04 8.40 13.19
N SER A 570 -26.81 9.61 12.66
CA SER A 570 -27.59 10.83 12.94
C SER A 570 -29.10 10.64 12.79
N GLY A 571 -29.53 9.77 11.86
CA GLY A 571 -30.93 9.57 11.49
C GLY A 571 -31.31 10.20 10.15
N ALA A 572 -30.55 11.21 9.69
CA ALA A 572 -30.92 12.10 8.60
C ALA A 572 -31.39 11.42 7.31
N ALA A 573 -32.44 12.00 6.71
CA ALA A 573 -33.12 11.47 5.55
C ALA A 573 -32.35 11.75 4.25
N VAL A 574 -31.79 12.96 4.11
CA VAL A 574 -30.87 13.33 3.02
C VAL A 574 -29.44 13.32 3.55
N ARG A 575 -28.55 12.59 2.90
CA ARG A 575 -27.14 12.45 3.30
C ARG A 575 -26.28 12.63 2.06
N VAL A 576 -25.74 13.84 1.93
CA VAL A 576 -24.84 14.26 0.85
C VAL A 576 -23.39 14.00 1.27
N GLY A 577 -22.53 13.64 0.32
CA GLY A 577 -21.10 13.54 0.57
C GLY A 577 -20.32 13.02 -0.64
N PHE A 578 -19.00 13.08 -0.54
CA PHE A 578 -18.11 12.66 -1.63
C PHE A 578 -18.21 11.16 -1.93
N HIS A 579 -18.05 10.81 -3.20
CA HIS A 579 -18.16 9.44 -3.70
C HIS A 579 -16.98 9.07 -4.58
N ARG A 580 -16.30 7.97 -4.20
CA ARG A 580 -15.10 7.43 -4.85
C ARG A 580 -15.31 6.97 -6.30
N HIS A 581 -16.56 6.72 -6.70
CA HIS A 581 -16.92 6.09 -7.97
C HIS A 581 -16.11 4.78 -8.20
N THR A 582 -15.27 4.72 -9.24
CA THR A 582 -14.41 3.58 -9.59
C THR A 582 -13.09 3.51 -8.79
N GLN A 583 -12.76 4.51 -7.98
CA GLN A 583 -11.50 4.56 -7.22
C GLN A 583 -11.50 3.52 -6.09
N GLU A 584 -10.50 2.64 -6.10
CA GLU A 584 -10.34 1.56 -5.11
C GLU A 584 -9.79 2.06 -3.76
N GLY A 585 -9.82 1.21 -2.73
CA GLY A 585 -9.30 1.50 -1.38
C GLY A 585 -10.15 2.47 -0.53
N LEU A 586 -10.83 3.42 -1.15
CA LEU A 586 -11.60 4.51 -0.52
C LEU A 586 -13.03 4.09 -0.09
N TYR A 587 -13.21 2.83 0.31
CA TYR A 587 -14.51 2.30 0.71
C TYR A 587 -15.02 2.95 2.02
N ARG A 588 -16.19 3.58 1.96
CA ARG A 588 -16.93 4.17 3.09
C ARG A 588 -18.39 3.73 3.18
N GLY A 589 -18.69 2.54 2.64
CA GLY A 589 -20.05 2.00 2.55
C GLY A 589 -20.90 2.65 1.45
N SER A 590 -22.20 2.32 1.44
CA SER A 590 -23.25 2.98 0.65
C SER A 590 -24.13 3.86 1.54
N LEU A 591 -23.53 4.50 2.56
CA LEU A 591 -24.25 5.21 3.62
C LEU A 591 -24.79 6.59 3.17
N VAL A 592 -24.17 7.18 2.16
CA VAL A 592 -24.54 8.46 1.52
C VAL A 592 -25.50 8.20 0.37
N ASN A 593 -26.65 8.87 0.37
CA ASN A 593 -27.72 8.70 -0.63
C ASN A 593 -27.80 9.84 -1.66
N ARG A 594 -27.03 10.91 -1.49
CA ARG A 594 -26.71 11.91 -2.54
C ARG A 594 -25.20 11.91 -2.82
N PRO A 595 -24.68 10.91 -3.57
CA PRO A 595 -23.25 10.75 -3.83
C PRO A 595 -22.72 11.75 -4.88
N VAL A 596 -21.94 12.73 -4.42
CA VAL A 596 -21.28 13.73 -5.28
C VAL A 596 -19.88 13.24 -5.69
N MET A 597 -19.51 13.37 -6.95
CA MET A 597 -18.17 12.97 -7.42
C MET A 597 -17.10 13.96 -6.90
N TYR A 598 -16.10 13.46 -6.18
CA TYR A 598 -14.91 14.27 -5.85
C TYR A 598 -14.08 14.51 -7.11
N ASN A 599 -13.75 15.77 -7.40
CA ASN A 599 -13.02 16.18 -8.60
C ASN A 599 -11.67 16.81 -8.23
N PRO A 600 -10.53 16.12 -8.46
CA PRO A 600 -9.20 16.60 -8.05
C PRO A 600 -8.67 17.77 -8.89
N TYR A 601 -9.48 18.28 -9.83
CA TYR A 601 -9.16 19.42 -10.69
C TYR A 601 -10.01 20.67 -10.40
N ARG A 602 -10.86 20.65 -9.34
CA ARG A 602 -11.62 21.84 -8.89
C ARG A 602 -11.29 22.21 -7.46
N HIS A 603 -11.10 23.50 -7.23
CA HIS A 603 -10.87 24.10 -5.91
C HIS A 603 -11.88 23.62 -4.86
N MET A 604 -11.43 23.33 -3.64
CA MET A 604 -12.28 22.67 -2.63
C MET A 604 -13.54 23.47 -2.29
N SER A 605 -13.48 24.79 -2.24
CA SER A 605 -14.64 25.65 -2.00
C SER A 605 -15.75 25.48 -3.04
N ARG A 606 -15.39 25.23 -4.32
CA ARG A 606 -16.34 24.92 -5.38
C ARG A 606 -16.95 23.53 -5.20
N GLN A 607 -16.18 22.57 -4.69
CA GLN A 607 -16.68 21.24 -4.37
C GLN A 607 -17.63 21.25 -3.16
N PHE A 608 -17.34 22.05 -2.12
CA PHE A 608 -18.27 22.28 -1.01
C PHE A 608 -19.58 22.93 -1.49
N LEU A 609 -19.54 23.92 -2.40
CA LEU A 609 -20.75 24.45 -3.05
C LEU A 609 -21.52 23.38 -3.84
N THR A 610 -20.84 22.47 -4.55
CA THR A 610 -21.49 21.31 -5.19
C THR A 610 -22.16 20.38 -4.17
N LEU A 611 -21.59 20.19 -2.96
CA LEU A 611 -22.27 19.45 -1.89
C LEU A 611 -23.54 20.16 -1.41
N ALA A 612 -23.52 21.49 -1.22
CA ALA A 612 -24.73 22.24 -0.83
C ALA A 612 -25.84 22.18 -1.90
N ASN A 613 -25.49 22.30 -3.18
CA ASN A 613 -26.46 22.17 -4.28
C ASN A 613 -27.03 20.73 -4.39
N ALA A 614 -26.27 19.71 -3.98
CA ALA A 614 -26.69 18.31 -4.03
C ALA A 614 -27.79 17.91 -3.00
N ILE A 615 -28.19 18.82 -2.08
CA ILE A 615 -29.34 18.63 -1.18
C ILE A 615 -30.66 18.46 -1.96
N GLU A 616 -30.82 19.16 -3.08
CA GLU A 616 -32.03 19.10 -3.92
C GLU A 616 -31.80 18.41 -5.27
N SER A 617 -30.53 18.28 -5.71
CA SER A 617 -30.18 17.66 -7.00
C SER A 617 -30.72 16.24 -7.17
N THR A 618 -31.55 16.06 -8.20
CA THR A 618 -32.12 14.79 -8.67
C THR A 618 -31.32 14.16 -9.81
N SER A 619 -30.22 14.78 -10.26
CA SER A 619 -29.45 14.34 -11.42
C SER A 619 -28.61 13.08 -11.14
N SER A 620 -28.29 12.34 -12.20
CA SER A 620 -27.30 11.24 -12.17
C SER A 620 -26.17 11.49 -13.17
N PRO A 621 -24.89 11.65 -12.75
CA PRO A 621 -24.44 11.86 -11.37
C PRO A 621 -25.08 13.09 -10.70
N VAL A 622 -25.00 13.14 -9.37
CA VAL A 622 -25.57 14.22 -8.53
C VAL A 622 -24.70 15.47 -8.62
N GLY A 623 -25.32 16.65 -8.73
CA GLY A 623 -24.62 17.94 -8.80
C GLY A 623 -23.95 18.20 -10.16
N LYS A 624 -24.74 18.18 -11.24
CA LYS A 624 -24.27 18.54 -12.60
C LYS A 624 -24.18 20.04 -12.85
N ASP A 625 -24.82 20.84 -12.01
CA ASP A 625 -25.04 22.26 -12.21
C ASP A 625 -23.71 23.02 -12.23
N GLU A 626 -23.61 24.05 -13.08
CA GLU A 626 -22.42 24.91 -13.10
C GLU A 626 -22.34 25.69 -11.79
N ALA A 627 -21.55 25.19 -10.84
CA ALA A 627 -21.28 25.84 -9.56
C ALA A 627 -20.36 27.07 -9.74
N ASP A 628 -20.86 28.06 -10.48
CA ASP A 628 -20.17 29.28 -10.90
C ASP A 628 -21.19 30.38 -11.24
N ASP A 629 -22.07 30.71 -10.28
CA ASP A 629 -23.18 31.66 -10.44
C ASP A 629 -22.74 33.14 -10.56
N GLY A 630 -21.54 33.41 -11.11
CA GLY A 630 -20.89 34.72 -11.14
C GLY A 630 -20.36 35.22 -9.79
N ALA A 631 -20.78 34.62 -8.68
CA ALA A 631 -20.36 35.00 -7.33
C ALA A 631 -18.85 34.73 -7.09
N ALA A 632 -18.10 35.78 -6.77
CA ALA A 632 -16.68 35.68 -6.45
C ALA A 632 -16.45 34.82 -5.18
N LEU A 633 -15.44 33.95 -5.23
CA LEU A 633 -15.06 33.10 -4.10
C LEU A 633 -14.08 33.85 -3.18
N GLU A 634 -14.63 34.81 -2.43
CA GLU A 634 -13.90 35.56 -1.41
C GLU A 634 -14.27 35.07 -0.01
N SER A 635 -13.27 34.93 0.87
CA SER A 635 -13.52 34.88 2.30
C SER A 635 -13.78 36.32 2.80
N PRO A 636 -14.84 36.55 3.59
CA PRO A 636 -15.05 37.86 4.23
C PRO A 636 -13.88 38.17 5.17
N MET A 637 -13.52 39.46 5.26
CA MET A 637 -12.57 39.94 6.25
C MET A 637 -13.16 39.72 7.66
N LEU A 638 -12.33 39.34 8.63
CA LEU A 638 -12.75 39.18 10.01
C LEU A 638 -12.74 40.53 10.72
N ASP A 639 -13.85 40.86 11.38
CA ASP A 639 -13.99 42.08 12.16
C ASP A 639 -13.37 41.94 13.56
N PHE A 640 -12.74 43.03 13.99
CA PHE A 640 -12.06 43.18 15.27
C PHE A 640 -12.50 44.49 15.92
N PRO A 641 -12.93 44.50 17.19
CA PRO A 641 -13.03 45.72 17.97
C PRO A 641 -11.66 46.40 18.02
N GLN A 642 -11.60 47.73 17.91
CA GLN A 642 -10.32 48.44 17.84
C GLN A 642 -9.40 48.09 19.02
N ARG A 643 -9.96 47.99 20.24
CA ARG A 643 -9.24 47.55 21.46
C ARG A 643 -8.52 46.20 21.35
N GLU A 644 -9.03 45.26 20.54
CA GLU A 644 -8.39 43.95 20.32
C GLU A 644 -7.18 44.08 19.38
N LEU A 645 -7.24 45.00 18.42
CA LEU A 645 -6.07 45.36 17.60
C LEU A 645 -5.06 46.16 18.43
N ASP A 646 -5.52 47.06 19.30
CA ASP A 646 -4.68 47.89 20.16
C ASP A 646 -3.89 47.03 21.17
N ASP A 647 -4.52 46.07 21.88
CA ASP A 647 -3.81 45.14 22.80
C ASP A 647 -2.66 44.40 22.11
N VAL A 648 -2.91 43.86 20.92
CA VAL A 648 -1.90 43.14 20.13
C VAL A 648 -0.76 44.08 19.71
N ALA A 649 -1.06 45.32 19.32
CA ALA A 649 -0.05 46.30 18.92
C ALA A 649 0.76 46.86 20.10
N ASP A 650 0.11 47.10 21.25
CA ASP A 650 0.74 47.60 22.47
C ASP A 650 1.66 46.54 23.07
N ARG A 651 1.21 45.27 23.16
CA ARG A 651 2.05 44.15 23.58
C ARG A 651 3.21 43.89 22.64
N LEU A 652 2.99 43.95 21.31
CA LEU A 652 4.06 43.80 20.33
C LEU A 652 5.12 44.91 20.48
N ARG A 653 4.70 46.16 20.78
CA ARG A 653 5.61 47.28 21.07
C ARG A 653 6.31 47.17 22.42
N ALA A 654 5.67 46.58 23.43
CA ALA A 654 6.25 46.37 24.76
C ALA A 654 7.26 45.20 24.80
N ASP A 655 6.90 44.06 24.22
CA ASP A 655 7.74 42.85 24.19
C ASP A 655 8.91 43.00 23.21
N PHE A 656 8.71 43.72 22.09
CA PHE A 656 9.69 43.86 21.01
C PHE A 656 9.86 45.33 20.55
N PRO A 657 10.34 46.24 21.41
CA PRO A 657 10.46 47.66 21.09
C PRO A 657 11.37 47.95 19.88
N ALA A 658 12.34 47.05 19.60
CA ALA A 658 13.26 47.20 18.47
C ALA A 658 12.57 47.21 17.09
N ILE A 659 11.44 46.52 16.92
CA ILE A 659 10.71 46.45 15.64
C ILE A 659 9.70 47.60 15.45
N ALA A 660 9.56 48.50 16.43
CA ALA A 660 8.61 49.60 16.36
C ALA A 660 8.90 50.55 15.18
N GLY A 661 7.84 50.97 14.47
CA GLY A 661 7.94 51.87 13.32
C GLY A 661 8.51 51.24 12.03
N LYS A 662 8.85 49.94 12.03
CA LYS A 662 9.24 49.20 10.81
C LYS A 662 8.03 48.48 10.20
N PRO A 663 7.97 48.33 8.85
CA PRO A 663 6.99 47.45 8.24
C PRO A 663 7.32 45.99 8.63
N LEU A 664 6.36 45.28 9.22
CA LEU A 664 6.57 43.93 9.73
C LEU A 664 6.29 42.88 8.65
N ALA A 665 7.23 41.95 8.44
CA ALA A 665 7.09 40.76 7.63
C ALA A 665 7.03 39.51 8.52
N LEU A 666 5.95 38.75 8.43
CA LEU A 666 5.77 37.50 9.18
C LEU A 666 6.30 36.32 8.35
N VAL A 667 7.05 35.41 8.96
CA VAL A 667 7.53 34.18 8.31
C VAL A 667 7.08 32.94 9.09
N TYR A 668 6.40 32.00 8.43
CA TYR A 668 6.02 30.70 9.02
C TYR A 668 6.87 29.58 8.40
N ALA A 669 7.90 29.16 9.14
CA ALA A 669 8.84 28.13 8.71
C ALA A 669 8.36 26.70 8.98
N GLY A 670 7.47 26.51 9.94
CA GLY A 670 7.00 25.20 10.40
C GLY A 670 6.29 24.37 9.34
N GLY A 671 6.45 23.04 9.42
CA GLY A 671 5.69 22.08 8.62
C GLY A 671 4.39 21.60 9.29
N GLY A 672 4.18 21.95 10.56
CA GLY A 672 3.06 21.49 11.37
C GLY A 672 2.93 19.96 11.39
N VAL A 673 1.70 19.45 11.24
CA VAL A 673 1.40 18.00 11.27
C VAL A 673 1.99 17.23 10.07
N LEU A 674 2.47 17.92 9.03
CA LEU A 674 3.00 17.30 7.80
C LEU A 674 4.36 17.92 7.43
N PRO A 675 5.46 17.57 8.12
CA PRO A 675 6.79 18.20 7.95
C PRO A 675 7.31 18.30 6.51
N VAL A 676 6.91 17.37 5.63
CA VAL A 676 7.22 17.40 4.19
C VAL A 676 6.73 18.67 3.47
N ARG A 677 5.79 19.43 4.06
CA ARG A 677 5.32 20.73 3.57
C ARG A 677 6.27 21.91 3.89
N ALA A 678 7.29 21.74 4.72
CA ALA A 678 8.19 22.83 5.09
C ALA A 678 9.20 23.16 3.98
N TRP A 679 9.24 24.41 3.53
CA TRP A 679 10.35 24.95 2.74
C TRP A 679 11.63 24.98 3.61
N PRO A 680 12.85 24.80 3.05
CA PRO A 680 14.04 24.58 3.87
C PRO A 680 14.35 25.76 4.80
N LEU A 681 14.72 25.47 6.05
CA LEU A 681 15.06 26.48 7.06
C LEU A 681 16.15 27.45 6.59
N ALA A 682 17.16 26.95 5.87
CA ALA A 682 18.22 27.76 5.26
C ALA A 682 17.69 28.76 4.19
N HIS A 683 16.57 28.45 3.54
CA HIS A 683 15.91 29.35 2.58
C HIS A 683 15.11 30.43 3.32
N PHE A 684 14.41 30.09 4.42
CA PHE A 684 13.78 31.08 5.31
C PHE A 684 14.80 32.02 5.97
N GLN A 685 15.94 31.49 6.43
CA GLN A 685 17.07 32.26 6.93
C GLN A 685 17.60 33.26 5.88
N SER A 686 17.86 32.79 4.65
CA SER A 686 18.30 33.63 3.53
C SER A 686 17.27 34.73 3.18
N LEU A 687 15.98 34.36 3.10
CA LEU A 687 14.89 35.29 2.81
C LEU A 687 14.72 36.34 3.91
N SER A 688 14.81 35.94 5.18
CA SER A 688 14.70 36.85 6.33
C SER A 688 15.83 37.89 6.30
N THR A 689 17.06 37.44 6.04
CA THR A 689 18.22 38.31 5.83
C THR A 689 18.05 39.28 4.66
N ALA A 690 17.33 38.89 3.60
CA ALA A 690 17.00 39.79 2.49
C ALA A 690 15.89 40.81 2.86
N LEU A 691 14.81 40.37 3.52
CA LEU A 691 13.72 41.25 3.97
C LEU A 691 14.21 42.34 4.96
N LEU A 692 15.16 42.00 5.83
CA LEU A 692 15.83 42.95 6.72
C LEU A 692 16.61 44.04 5.95
N ARG A 693 17.23 43.69 4.81
CA ARG A 693 17.91 44.67 3.93
C ARG A 693 16.92 45.52 3.14
N ASP A 694 15.77 44.96 2.77
CA ASP A 694 14.61 45.66 2.19
C ASP A 694 13.93 46.62 3.20
N GLY A 695 14.41 46.68 4.45
CA GLY A 695 13.96 47.63 5.48
C GLY A 695 12.82 47.12 6.39
N TYR A 696 12.41 45.87 6.25
CA TYR A 696 11.40 45.26 7.11
C TYR A 696 11.96 44.89 8.49
N ALA A 697 11.08 44.83 9.49
CA ALA A 697 11.26 43.93 10.62
C ALA A 697 10.77 42.53 10.23
N VAL A 698 11.40 41.48 10.72
CA VAL A 698 11.00 40.08 10.43
C VAL A 698 10.61 39.37 11.72
N ALA A 699 9.43 38.75 11.75
CA ALA A 699 8.99 37.94 12.87
C ALA A 699 8.70 36.50 12.44
N ALA A 700 9.40 35.53 13.04
CA ALA A 700 9.07 34.13 12.89
C ALA A 700 7.81 33.78 13.69
N ILE A 701 6.74 33.35 13.03
CA ILE A 701 5.48 32.93 13.67
C ILE A 701 5.36 31.41 13.66
N GLY A 702 4.55 30.86 14.58
CA GLY A 702 4.30 29.43 14.69
C GLY A 702 3.61 29.04 15.98
N LEU A 703 3.38 27.75 16.18
CA LEU A 703 2.98 27.19 17.47
C LEU A 703 4.18 27.17 18.43
N PRO A 704 3.98 26.96 19.75
CA PRO A 704 5.09 26.79 20.70
C PRO A 704 6.07 25.65 20.33
N ALA A 705 5.65 24.71 19.48
CA ALA A 705 6.47 23.63 18.96
C ALA A 705 7.38 24.04 17.79
N ASP A 706 7.04 25.08 17.03
CA ASP A 706 7.85 25.63 15.92
C ASP A 706 8.89 26.67 16.42
N ARG A 707 9.05 26.78 17.74
CA ARG A 707 9.95 27.73 18.40
C ARG A 707 11.44 27.53 18.06
N PRO A 708 11.98 26.30 17.94
CA PRO A 708 13.37 26.08 17.54
C PRO A 708 13.68 26.61 16.12
N GLU A 709 12.75 26.46 15.18
CA GLU A 709 12.87 27.02 13.83
C GLU A 709 12.90 28.55 13.85
N GLY A 710 12.08 29.18 14.69
CA GLY A 710 12.11 30.64 14.89
C GLY A 710 13.39 31.14 15.54
N GLU A 711 13.88 30.46 16.58
CA GLU A 711 15.17 30.77 17.24
C GLU A 711 16.35 30.60 16.26
N ALA A 712 16.32 29.58 15.40
CA ALA A 712 17.31 29.38 14.34
C ALA A 712 17.27 30.44 13.22
N ILE A 713 16.13 31.10 12.97
CA ILE A 713 16.06 32.25 12.06
C ILE A 713 16.67 33.49 12.71
N VAL A 714 16.26 33.81 13.94
CA VAL A 714 16.79 34.97 14.70
C VAL A 714 18.31 34.86 14.88
N ALA A 715 18.82 33.69 15.27
CA ALA A 715 20.25 33.45 15.47
C ALA A 715 21.07 33.55 14.16
N HIS A 716 20.49 33.22 13.01
CA HIS A 716 21.13 33.40 11.71
C HIS A 716 21.16 34.87 11.27
N CYS A 717 20.05 35.59 11.45
CA CYS A 717 19.95 36.99 11.04
C CYS A 717 20.75 37.93 11.96
N ALA A 718 20.99 37.55 13.22
CA ALA A 718 21.84 38.26 14.18
C ALA A 718 21.55 39.77 14.29
N ASN A 719 20.27 40.15 14.20
CA ASN A 719 19.80 41.52 14.04
C ASN A 719 18.58 41.76 14.94
N PRO A 720 18.53 42.85 15.73
CA PRO A 720 17.40 43.12 16.64
C PRO A 720 16.07 43.39 15.94
N LEU A 721 16.06 43.62 14.62
CA LEU A 721 14.85 43.68 13.81
C LEU A 721 14.29 42.29 13.42
N CYS A 722 14.95 41.20 13.83
CA CYS A 722 14.50 39.83 13.65
C CYS A 722 14.09 39.21 14.99
N VAL A 723 12.81 38.82 15.13
CA VAL A 723 12.22 38.36 16.39
C VAL A 723 11.50 37.02 16.24
N ASN A 724 11.31 36.30 17.35
CA ASN A 724 10.56 35.05 17.38
C ASN A 724 9.23 35.21 18.13
N LEU A 725 8.13 35.02 17.42
CA LEU A 725 6.75 35.03 17.91
C LEU A 725 6.11 33.62 17.91
N ALA A 726 6.88 32.56 17.70
CA ALA A 726 6.39 31.18 17.78
C ALA A 726 5.87 30.86 19.19
N GLY A 727 4.55 30.66 19.31
CA GLY A 727 3.86 30.52 20.59
C GLY A 727 3.56 31.82 21.34
N TRP A 728 3.77 33.00 20.74
CA TRP A 728 3.43 34.30 21.36
C TRP A 728 1.92 34.61 21.32
N THR A 729 1.25 34.25 20.23
CA THR A 729 -0.21 34.38 20.09
C THR A 729 -0.91 33.26 20.86
N ARG A 730 -1.85 33.61 21.75
CA ARG A 730 -2.61 32.69 22.60
C ARG A 730 -3.74 31.99 21.85
N SER A 731 -4.12 32.50 20.67
CA SER A 731 -5.24 32.03 19.86
C SER A 731 -5.00 32.26 18.35
N VAL A 732 -5.73 31.53 17.51
CA VAL A 732 -5.83 31.76 16.06
C VAL A 732 -6.45 33.12 15.76
N ARG A 733 -7.43 33.56 16.56
CA ARG A 733 -8.01 34.91 16.40
C ARG A 733 -6.97 36.01 16.60
N GLU A 734 -6.12 35.87 17.62
CA GLU A 734 -5.00 36.77 17.88
C GLU A 734 -3.92 36.72 16.80
N LEU A 735 -3.69 35.56 16.17
CA LEU A 735 -2.83 35.46 14.97
C LEU A 735 -3.41 36.26 13.79
N VAL A 736 -4.72 36.23 13.57
CA VAL A 736 -5.39 37.05 12.54
C VAL A 736 -5.42 38.53 12.92
N ALA A 737 -5.47 38.88 14.22
CA ALA A 737 -5.25 40.25 14.69
C ALA A 737 -3.81 40.73 14.41
N LEU A 738 -2.79 39.90 14.68
CA LEU A 738 -1.38 40.20 14.36
C LEU A 738 -1.18 40.43 12.85
N PHE A 739 -1.89 39.70 11.98
CA PHE A 739 -1.86 39.94 10.53
C PHE A 739 -2.37 41.34 10.13
N ARG A 740 -3.18 42.02 10.96
CA ARG A 740 -3.63 43.40 10.69
C ARG A 740 -2.53 44.44 10.93
N HIS A 741 -1.46 44.08 11.65
CA HIS A 741 -0.31 44.92 11.96
C HIS A 741 0.94 44.59 11.13
N ALA A 742 0.85 43.64 10.21
CA ALA A 742 1.94 43.22 9.34
C ALA A 742 1.71 43.59 7.86
N ALA A 743 2.78 43.96 7.19
CA ALA A 743 2.79 44.39 5.80
C ALA A 743 2.96 43.22 4.81
N LEU A 744 3.41 42.06 5.28
CA LEU A 744 3.72 40.88 4.47
C LEU A 744 3.65 39.60 5.32
N LEU A 745 3.17 38.50 4.74
CA LEU A 745 3.28 37.14 5.26
C LEU A 745 3.98 36.24 4.21
N VAL A 746 4.97 35.46 4.63
CA VAL A 746 5.55 34.37 3.82
C VAL A 746 5.40 33.06 4.58
N THR A 747 4.79 32.06 3.94
CA THR A 747 4.30 30.86 4.64
C THR A 747 4.33 29.63 3.75
N ASN A 748 4.60 28.47 4.35
CA ASN A 748 4.26 27.17 3.76
C ASN A 748 2.73 27.03 3.58
N ASP A 749 2.29 26.09 2.75
CA ASP A 749 0.89 25.61 2.72
C ASP A 749 0.48 25.05 4.10
N GLY A 750 -0.24 25.87 4.86
CA GLY A 750 -0.67 25.58 6.24
C GLY A 750 -1.64 26.63 6.77
N GLY A 751 -1.93 26.59 8.07
CA GLY A 751 -2.90 27.47 8.73
C GLY A 751 -2.73 28.96 8.40
N PRO A 752 -1.55 29.56 8.60
CA PRO A 752 -1.32 30.99 8.33
C PRO A 752 -1.71 31.43 6.91
N ALA A 753 -1.40 30.61 5.89
CA ALA A 753 -1.79 30.88 4.50
C ALA A 753 -3.32 30.96 4.36
N GLN A 754 -4.04 29.99 4.92
CA GLN A 754 -5.51 29.90 4.82
C GLN A 754 -6.22 30.98 5.63
N PHE A 755 -5.64 31.46 6.73
CA PHE A 755 -6.20 32.56 7.52
C PHE A 755 -5.87 33.95 6.97
N SER A 756 -4.85 34.09 6.10
CA SER A 756 -4.41 35.39 5.60
C SER A 756 -5.48 36.25 4.87
N PRO A 757 -6.44 35.70 4.09
CA PRO A 757 -7.50 36.51 3.48
C PRO A 757 -8.41 37.19 4.52
N LEU A 758 -8.58 36.58 5.69
CA LEU A 758 -9.41 37.12 6.79
C LEU A 758 -8.85 38.44 7.34
N ALA A 759 -7.54 38.69 7.19
CA ALA A 759 -6.90 39.97 7.52
C ALA A 759 -6.53 40.81 6.28
N ARG A 760 -6.73 40.27 5.07
CA ARG A 760 -6.33 40.85 3.77
C ARG A 760 -4.83 41.19 3.64
N ILE A 761 -3.97 40.58 4.45
CA ILE A 761 -2.51 40.78 4.42
C ILE A 761 -1.88 40.28 3.09
N PRO A 762 -0.95 41.04 2.47
CA PRO A 762 -0.16 40.55 1.34
C PRO A 762 0.60 39.27 1.71
N THR A 763 0.40 38.20 0.95
CA THR A 763 0.87 36.85 1.33
C THR A 763 1.57 36.16 0.16
N VAL A 764 2.72 35.54 0.43
CA VAL A 764 3.37 34.58 -0.47
C VAL A 764 3.28 33.19 0.13
N ALA A 765 2.53 32.30 -0.53
CA ALA A 765 2.24 30.94 -0.05
C ALA A 765 3.01 29.89 -0.87
N LEU A 766 3.79 29.06 -0.19
CA LEU A 766 4.69 28.07 -0.80
C LEU A 766 4.04 26.67 -0.81
N PHE A 767 3.72 26.18 -2.01
CA PHE A 767 3.09 24.88 -2.24
C PHE A 767 4.06 23.89 -2.89
N GLY A 768 4.30 22.75 -2.24
CA GLY A 768 5.08 21.66 -2.83
C GLY A 768 4.32 20.33 -2.88
N PRO A 769 4.17 19.61 -1.76
CA PRO A 769 3.51 18.30 -1.74
C PRO A 769 2.03 18.33 -2.12
N GLU A 770 1.40 19.50 -2.06
CA GLU A 770 0.02 19.77 -2.48
C GLU A 770 0.00 20.93 -3.50
N THR A 771 -1.17 21.22 -4.07
CA THR A 771 -1.32 22.15 -5.20
C THR A 771 -2.29 23.28 -4.90
N PRO A 772 -1.97 24.55 -5.26
CA PRO A 772 -2.88 25.68 -5.06
C PRO A 772 -4.15 25.57 -5.90
N ALA A 773 -4.16 24.74 -6.96
CA ALA A 773 -5.38 24.45 -7.75
C ALA A 773 -6.51 23.81 -6.92
N LEU A 774 -6.19 23.19 -5.77
CA LEU A 774 -7.16 22.61 -4.84
C LEU A 774 -7.38 23.45 -3.57
N TYR A 775 -6.33 24.10 -3.06
CA TYR A 775 -6.30 24.68 -1.71
C TYR A 775 -5.68 26.09 -1.64
N ALA A 776 -5.71 26.89 -2.71
CA ALA A 776 -5.34 28.30 -2.60
C ALA A 776 -6.29 29.04 -1.64
N PRO A 777 -5.79 29.97 -0.80
CA PRO A 777 -6.66 30.79 0.05
C PRO A 777 -7.66 31.63 -0.78
N LEU A 778 -8.85 31.88 -0.23
CA LEU A 778 -9.95 32.56 -0.94
C LEU A 778 -9.85 34.09 -0.90
N GLY A 779 -9.37 34.68 -2.00
CA GLY A 779 -9.29 36.13 -2.15
C GLY A 779 -8.10 36.75 -1.39
N GLY A 780 -8.15 38.07 -1.21
CA GLY A 780 -7.02 38.83 -0.67
C GLY A 780 -5.84 38.96 -1.65
N ARG A 781 -4.68 39.37 -1.15
CA ARG A 781 -3.45 39.58 -1.94
C ARG A 781 -2.49 38.39 -1.80
N VAL A 782 -2.90 37.20 -2.26
CA VAL A 782 -2.15 35.95 -2.07
C VAL A 782 -1.49 35.49 -3.38
N GLU A 783 -0.16 35.49 -3.44
CA GLU A 783 0.62 34.89 -4.53
C GLU A 783 1.06 33.47 -4.14
N CYS A 784 0.62 32.46 -4.89
CA CYS A 784 0.95 31.05 -4.61
C CYS A 784 2.10 30.56 -5.51
N ILE A 785 3.25 30.25 -4.93
CA ILE A 785 4.41 29.69 -5.66
C ILE A 785 4.35 28.16 -5.57
N HIS A 786 4.40 27.48 -6.72
CA HIS A 786 4.28 26.02 -6.79
C HIS A 786 5.15 25.40 -7.88
N ARG A 787 5.94 24.38 -7.52
CA ARG A 787 6.75 23.62 -8.48
C ARG A 787 6.08 22.30 -8.88
N ALA A 788 5.42 22.32 -10.04
CA ALA A 788 4.91 21.11 -10.70
C ALA A 788 6.07 20.21 -11.16
N LEU A 789 6.47 19.27 -10.30
CA LEU A 789 7.36 18.15 -10.60
C LEU A 789 6.52 16.88 -10.88
N PRO A 790 7.06 15.86 -11.57
CA PRO A 790 6.31 14.61 -11.82
C PRO A 790 5.86 13.85 -10.55
N CYS A 791 6.48 14.14 -9.40
CA CYS A 791 6.10 13.62 -8.08
C CYS A 791 5.18 14.56 -7.28
N SER A 792 4.62 15.60 -7.90
CA SER A 792 3.90 16.69 -7.24
C SER A 792 2.58 17.00 -7.93
N PRO A 793 1.44 17.12 -7.22
CA PRO A 793 1.28 16.91 -5.78
C PRO A 793 1.34 15.42 -5.38
N CYS A 794 2.00 15.12 -4.26
CA CYS A 794 2.13 13.76 -3.71
C CYS A 794 1.19 13.49 -2.52
N LEU A 795 0.70 14.51 -1.82
CA LEU A 795 -0.34 14.37 -0.80
C LEU A 795 -1.71 14.57 -1.47
N THR A 796 -2.62 13.61 -1.30
CA THR A 796 -3.93 13.64 -1.97
C THR A 796 -5.03 13.06 -1.07
N ALA A 797 -6.29 13.34 -1.43
CA ALA A 797 -7.46 12.67 -0.85
C ALA A 797 -7.35 11.13 -0.95
N TYR A 798 -6.79 10.64 -2.06
CA TYR A 798 -6.77 9.21 -2.43
C TYR A 798 -5.74 8.38 -1.66
N ASN A 799 -4.68 9.03 -1.15
CA ASN A 799 -3.67 8.39 -0.30
C ASN A 799 -3.81 8.74 1.19
N HIS A 800 -4.93 9.34 1.60
CA HIS A 800 -5.19 9.82 2.96
C HIS A 800 -4.10 10.79 3.49
N ARG A 801 -3.59 11.67 2.61
CA ARG A 801 -2.42 12.55 2.86
C ARG A 801 -1.18 11.77 3.33
N ARG A 802 -0.80 10.73 2.58
CA ARG A 802 0.50 10.04 2.68
C ARG A 802 1.29 10.27 1.40
N THR A 803 2.61 10.33 1.48
CA THR A 803 3.49 10.57 0.32
C THR A 803 4.43 9.38 0.10
N PRO A 804 4.77 9.03 -1.17
CA PRO A 804 5.87 8.12 -1.49
C PRO A 804 7.24 8.84 -1.48
N CYS A 805 7.27 10.13 -1.17
CA CYS A 805 8.50 10.87 -0.92
C CYS A 805 9.14 10.39 0.40
N ASP A 806 10.42 10.07 0.33
CA ASP A 806 11.36 9.71 1.41
C ASP A 806 11.72 10.88 2.35
N GLY A 807 10.92 11.96 2.33
CA GLY A 807 11.23 13.23 2.98
C GLY A 807 11.97 14.23 2.08
N ASP A 808 12.53 13.83 0.93
CA ASP A 808 13.19 14.76 0.00
C ASP A 808 12.18 15.58 -0.81
N ASN A 809 11.64 16.64 -0.20
CA ASN A 809 10.64 17.54 -0.79
C ASN A 809 11.20 18.48 -1.87
N GLN A 810 11.75 17.90 -2.94
CA GLN A 810 12.32 18.56 -4.12
C GLN A 810 11.40 19.63 -4.76
N CYS A 811 10.08 19.53 -4.59
CA CYS A 811 9.11 20.54 -5.04
C CYS A 811 9.19 21.86 -4.25
N LEU A 812 9.65 21.84 -3.00
CA LEU A 812 9.94 23.03 -2.19
C LEU A 812 11.42 23.43 -2.28
N LYS A 813 12.34 22.47 -2.18
CA LYS A 813 13.81 22.73 -2.24
C LYS A 813 14.27 23.44 -3.53
N ARG A 814 13.47 23.39 -4.60
CA ARG A 814 13.75 24.04 -5.90
C ARG A 814 13.09 25.41 -6.08
N ILE A 815 12.33 25.90 -5.09
CA ILE A 815 11.87 27.29 -5.03
C ILE A 815 13.00 28.10 -4.36
N ALA A 816 13.58 29.06 -5.07
CA ALA A 816 14.74 29.82 -4.62
C ALA A 816 14.33 31.01 -3.72
N PRO A 817 15.15 31.43 -2.74
CA PRO A 817 14.83 32.61 -1.93
C PRO A 817 14.57 33.88 -2.74
N ASP A 818 15.31 34.09 -3.83
CA ASP A 818 15.16 35.26 -4.71
C ASP A 818 13.83 35.25 -5.49
N GLU A 819 13.30 34.07 -5.82
CA GLU A 819 11.99 33.89 -6.46
C GLU A 819 10.85 34.31 -5.51
N VAL A 820 10.99 33.95 -4.23
CA VAL A 820 10.07 34.33 -3.15
C VAL A 820 10.18 35.82 -2.84
N LEU A 821 11.39 36.36 -2.75
CA LEU A 821 11.64 37.80 -2.55
C LEU A 821 11.03 38.65 -3.69
N ALA A 822 11.16 38.19 -4.94
CA ALA A 822 10.56 38.85 -6.09
C ALA A 822 9.01 38.82 -6.05
N ALA A 823 8.39 37.79 -5.48
CA ALA A 823 6.94 37.77 -5.19
C ALA A 823 6.57 38.77 -4.08
N CYS A 824 7.39 38.84 -3.02
CA CYS A 824 7.24 39.82 -1.94
C CYS A 824 7.37 41.28 -2.43
N ALA A 825 8.05 41.52 -3.56
CA ALA A 825 8.06 42.81 -4.25
C ALA A 825 6.78 43.03 -5.09
N ARG A 826 6.31 42.02 -5.83
CA ARG A 826 5.08 42.12 -6.66
C ARG A 826 3.81 42.37 -5.86
N GLY A 827 3.65 41.73 -4.69
CA GLY A 827 2.46 41.87 -3.83
C GLY A 827 2.18 43.30 -3.31
N ARG A 828 3.11 44.24 -3.52
CA ARG A 828 3.00 45.65 -3.12
C ARG A 828 2.11 46.47 -4.08
N GLY A 829 1.83 45.98 -5.30
CA GLY A 829 1.00 46.65 -6.32
C GLY A 829 -0.53 46.43 -6.22
N PRO A 830 -1.32 47.05 -7.13
CA PRO A 830 -2.74 46.73 -7.32
C PRO A 830 -2.92 45.30 -7.90
N PRO A 831 -4.11 44.68 -7.76
CA PRO A 831 -4.30 43.25 -8.05
C PRO A 831 -4.12 42.92 -9.54
N VAL A 832 -3.09 42.11 -9.83
CA VAL A 832 -2.85 41.56 -11.17
C VAL A 832 -3.38 40.13 -11.24
N HIS A 833 -4.43 39.89 -12.05
CA HIS A 833 -4.85 38.54 -12.39
C HIS A 833 -3.79 37.86 -13.28
N VAL A 834 -2.95 37.03 -12.67
CA VAL A 834 -1.95 36.21 -13.37
C VAL A 834 -2.67 35.13 -14.21
N ARG A 835 -2.93 35.44 -15.48
CA ARG A 835 -3.40 34.45 -16.46
C ARG A 835 -2.30 33.40 -16.68
N CYS A 836 -2.60 32.11 -16.44
CA CYS A 836 -1.72 31.01 -16.80
C CYS A 836 -1.56 30.92 -18.32
N GLY A 837 -0.48 31.51 -18.84
CA GLY A 837 -0.24 31.66 -20.27
C GLY A 837 -0.08 30.33 -21.01
N HIS A 838 -1.06 29.99 -21.85
CA HIS A 838 -0.89 28.99 -22.89
C HIS A 838 -0.13 29.61 -24.06
N ALA A 839 1.18 29.36 -24.13
CA ALA A 839 2.01 29.79 -25.26
C ALA A 839 1.70 28.96 -26.52
N GLY A 840 0.90 29.51 -27.43
CA GLY A 840 0.69 28.93 -28.76
C GLY A 840 1.93 29.10 -29.65
N VAL A 841 2.21 28.12 -30.51
CA VAL A 841 3.28 28.19 -31.52
C VAL A 841 2.65 28.20 -32.91
N THR A 842 3.07 29.15 -33.75
CA THR A 842 2.50 29.44 -35.07
C THR A 842 2.92 28.45 -36.18
N PRO A 843 2.18 28.37 -37.30
CA PRO A 843 2.13 27.14 -38.09
C PRO A 843 2.98 27.13 -39.36
N LEU A 844 3.82 26.09 -39.50
CA LEU A 844 4.32 25.65 -40.82
C LEU A 844 4.49 24.13 -40.89
N LEU A 845 5.20 23.54 -39.91
CA LEU A 845 5.44 22.09 -39.79
C LEU A 845 4.17 21.24 -39.77
N GLN A 846 3.04 21.79 -39.33
CA GLN A 846 1.76 21.08 -39.25
C GLN A 846 1.25 20.64 -40.64
N ARG A 847 1.48 21.42 -41.70
CA ARG A 847 0.96 21.11 -43.06
C ARG A 847 1.62 19.88 -43.69
N LEU A 848 2.90 19.61 -43.42
CA LEU A 848 3.59 18.40 -43.90
C LEU A 848 3.06 17.12 -43.21
N TYR A 849 2.62 17.23 -41.96
CA TYR A 849 2.12 16.09 -41.18
C TYR A 849 0.74 15.57 -41.60
N HIS A 850 0.00 16.31 -42.42
CA HIS A 850 -1.35 15.95 -42.87
C HIS A 850 -1.39 15.23 -44.23
N LEU A 851 -0.24 14.90 -44.85
CA LEU A 851 -0.20 13.93 -45.94
C LEU A 851 -0.60 12.54 -45.40
N PRO A 852 -1.78 11.99 -45.77
CA PRO A 852 -2.46 10.97 -44.96
C PRO A 852 -1.67 9.67 -44.86
N LEU A 853 -0.98 9.25 -45.93
CA LEU A 853 -0.18 8.03 -45.93
C LEU A 853 1.07 8.15 -45.04
N VAL A 854 1.77 9.29 -45.10
CA VAL A 854 3.03 9.53 -44.38
C VAL A 854 2.75 9.79 -42.90
N GLY A 855 1.73 10.58 -42.58
CA GLY A 855 1.30 10.87 -41.22
C GLY A 855 0.79 9.63 -40.48
N TRP A 856 0.12 8.68 -41.17
CA TRP A 856 -0.35 7.44 -40.57
C TRP A 856 0.79 6.49 -40.20
N VAL A 857 1.71 6.22 -41.15
CA VAL A 857 2.83 5.28 -40.97
C VAL A 857 3.82 5.74 -39.90
N LEU A 858 4.14 7.04 -39.84
CA LEU A 858 5.19 7.55 -38.95
C LEU A 858 4.72 7.87 -37.52
N ARG A 859 3.43 8.10 -37.28
CA ARG A 859 2.93 8.48 -35.94
C ARG A 859 2.66 7.31 -35.00
N HIS A 860 2.54 6.08 -35.49
CA HIS A 860 2.08 4.96 -34.66
C HIS A 860 3.22 4.01 -34.29
N ARG A 861 3.38 3.80 -32.97
CA ARG A 861 4.32 2.82 -32.40
C ARG A 861 3.90 1.37 -32.67
N PHE A 862 2.60 1.14 -32.86
CA PHE A 862 2.00 -0.19 -33.01
C PHE A 862 2.43 -0.92 -34.30
N PRO A 863 2.40 -0.30 -35.50
CA PRO A 863 2.95 -0.91 -36.72
C PRO A 863 4.44 -1.29 -36.60
N ARG A 864 5.29 -0.44 -35.99
CA ARG A 864 6.70 -0.79 -35.75
C ARG A 864 6.82 -2.05 -34.86
N PHE A 865 6.06 -2.12 -33.77
CA PHE A 865 6.01 -3.31 -32.91
C PHE A 865 5.46 -4.56 -33.63
N ALA A 866 4.43 -4.40 -34.46
CA ALA A 866 3.86 -5.50 -35.24
C ALA A 866 4.86 -6.07 -36.26
N VAL A 867 5.66 -5.21 -36.92
CA VAL A 867 6.73 -5.66 -37.83
C VAL A 867 7.85 -6.39 -37.09
N VAL A 868 8.22 -5.97 -35.87
CA VAL A 868 9.18 -6.71 -35.03
C VAL A 868 8.61 -8.06 -34.59
N GLY A 869 7.34 -8.13 -34.18
CA GLY A 869 6.68 -9.40 -33.86
C GLY A 869 6.57 -10.35 -35.07
N ALA A 870 6.27 -9.81 -36.24
CA ALA A 870 6.22 -10.56 -37.49
C ALA A 870 7.60 -11.08 -37.91
N SER A 871 8.67 -10.28 -37.82
CA SER A 871 10.02 -10.73 -38.17
C SER A 871 10.50 -11.82 -37.21
N GLY A 872 10.22 -11.71 -35.90
CA GLY A 872 10.45 -12.78 -34.94
C GLY A 872 9.71 -14.07 -35.25
N THR A 873 8.46 -13.97 -35.73
CA THR A 873 7.66 -15.14 -36.13
C THR A 873 8.26 -15.83 -37.35
N VAL A 874 8.68 -15.07 -38.37
CA VAL A 874 9.36 -15.61 -39.56
C VAL A 874 10.70 -16.24 -39.19
N VAL A 875 11.51 -15.56 -38.37
CA VAL A 875 12.80 -16.11 -37.88
C VAL A 875 12.61 -17.39 -37.09
N ASN A 876 11.58 -17.48 -36.23
CA ASN A 876 11.27 -18.69 -35.49
C ASN A 876 10.94 -19.85 -36.45
N LEU A 877 10.02 -19.65 -37.41
CA LEU A 877 9.66 -20.67 -38.39
C LEU A 877 10.85 -21.12 -39.27
N VAL A 878 11.70 -20.19 -39.71
CA VAL A 878 12.87 -20.51 -40.53
C VAL A 878 13.93 -21.28 -39.72
N VAL A 879 14.22 -20.86 -38.48
CA VAL A 879 15.21 -21.55 -37.64
C VAL A 879 14.68 -22.90 -37.14
N LEU A 880 13.37 -23.04 -36.93
CA LEU A 880 12.71 -24.32 -36.61
C LEU A 880 12.86 -25.32 -37.77
N TYR A 881 12.59 -24.87 -39.01
CA TYR A 881 12.76 -25.64 -40.23
C TYR A 881 14.24 -26.04 -40.45
N LEU A 882 15.16 -25.07 -40.38
CA LEU A 882 16.61 -25.34 -40.50
C LEU A 882 17.12 -26.26 -39.39
N GLY A 883 16.55 -26.16 -38.19
CA GLY A 883 16.77 -27.07 -37.07
C GLY A 883 16.41 -28.51 -37.41
N GLN A 884 15.19 -28.73 -37.95
CA GLN A 884 14.69 -30.06 -38.30
C GLN A 884 15.43 -30.71 -39.46
N GLU A 885 15.49 -30.03 -40.60
CA GLU A 885 15.95 -30.62 -41.86
C GLU A 885 17.48 -30.73 -41.98
N PHE A 886 18.22 -29.82 -41.33
CA PHE A 886 19.67 -29.67 -41.52
C PHE A 886 20.48 -29.79 -40.24
N LEU A 887 20.27 -28.87 -39.27
CA LEU A 887 21.18 -28.71 -38.12
C LEU A 887 21.14 -29.89 -37.13
N PHE A 888 19.95 -30.44 -36.86
CA PHE A 888 19.76 -31.52 -35.89
C PHE A 888 19.33 -32.85 -36.54
N ARG A 889 19.51 -33.00 -37.86
CA ARG A 889 19.08 -34.19 -38.62
C ARG A 889 19.64 -35.52 -38.07
N ALA A 890 20.82 -35.49 -37.43
CA ALA A 890 21.46 -36.64 -36.80
C ALA A 890 20.88 -37.03 -35.42
N ILE A 891 19.90 -36.30 -34.88
CA ILE A 891 19.19 -36.66 -33.64
C ILE A 891 18.02 -37.57 -33.99
N GLU A 892 18.21 -38.88 -33.85
CA GLU A 892 17.23 -39.89 -34.27
C GLU A 892 15.88 -39.86 -33.52
N PRO A 893 15.80 -39.54 -32.21
CA PRO A 893 14.51 -39.33 -31.56
C PRO A 893 13.89 -38.01 -32.04
N GLU A 894 12.91 -38.10 -32.95
CA GLU A 894 12.26 -36.95 -33.59
C GLU A 894 11.70 -35.91 -32.60
N GLY A 895 11.11 -36.35 -31.48
CA GLY A 895 10.66 -35.45 -30.42
C GLY A 895 11.81 -34.67 -29.74
N THR A 896 12.98 -35.29 -29.59
CA THR A 896 14.19 -34.62 -29.09
C THR A 896 14.74 -33.65 -30.12
N ARG A 897 14.78 -34.04 -31.40
CA ARG A 897 15.13 -33.16 -32.53
C ARG A 897 14.23 -31.92 -32.54
N LEU A 898 12.92 -32.10 -32.40
CA LEU A 898 11.92 -31.02 -32.35
C LEU A 898 12.14 -30.08 -31.16
N ASN A 899 12.43 -30.61 -29.97
CA ASN A 899 12.74 -29.81 -28.79
C ASN A 899 14.01 -28.95 -28.97
N PHE A 900 15.07 -29.49 -29.58
CA PHE A 900 16.28 -28.71 -29.90
C PHE A 900 16.02 -27.64 -30.97
N SER A 901 15.31 -27.97 -32.06
CA SER A 901 14.90 -27.00 -33.08
C SER A 901 14.06 -25.86 -32.51
N LEU A 902 13.06 -26.17 -31.67
CA LEU A 902 12.21 -25.18 -31.01
C LEU A 902 13.00 -24.30 -30.05
N SER A 903 13.90 -24.87 -29.25
CA SER A 903 14.74 -24.12 -28.31
C SER A 903 15.65 -23.12 -29.06
N LEU A 904 16.32 -23.57 -30.12
CA LEU A 904 17.14 -22.70 -30.96
C LEU A 904 16.31 -21.62 -31.67
N ALA A 905 15.14 -21.98 -32.20
CA ALA A 905 14.25 -21.06 -32.91
C ALA A 905 13.70 -19.96 -31.99
N VAL A 906 13.26 -20.31 -30.78
CA VAL A 906 12.82 -19.34 -29.76
C VAL A 906 13.98 -18.45 -29.32
N PHE A 907 15.18 -18.99 -29.12
CA PHE A 907 16.36 -18.22 -28.74
C PHE A 907 16.76 -17.19 -29.81
N VAL A 908 16.91 -17.62 -31.07
CA VAL A 908 17.30 -16.74 -32.18
C VAL A 908 16.19 -15.72 -32.49
N ALA A 909 14.91 -16.11 -32.45
CA ALA A 909 13.80 -15.16 -32.59
C ALA A 909 13.75 -14.13 -31.44
N THR A 910 14.10 -14.52 -30.21
CA THR A 910 14.19 -13.61 -29.07
C THR A 910 15.34 -12.61 -29.25
N ILE A 911 16.50 -13.05 -29.71
CA ILE A 911 17.64 -12.17 -30.03
C ILE A 911 17.29 -11.21 -31.19
N ASN A 912 16.65 -11.71 -32.26
CA ASN A 912 16.15 -10.89 -33.36
C ASN A 912 15.20 -9.79 -32.82
N ASN A 913 14.20 -10.18 -32.03
CA ASN A 913 13.20 -9.26 -31.50
C ASN A 913 13.82 -8.23 -30.57
N PHE A 914 14.73 -8.64 -29.68
CA PHE A 914 15.45 -7.73 -28.80
C PHE A 914 16.32 -6.75 -29.60
N THR A 915 17.01 -7.24 -30.64
CA THR A 915 17.90 -6.43 -31.48
C THR A 915 17.13 -5.41 -32.31
N TRP A 916 16.06 -5.81 -33.02
CA TRP A 916 15.22 -4.86 -33.75
C TRP A 916 14.48 -3.90 -32.83
N ASN A 917 13.98 -4.35 -31.68
CA ASN A 917 13.38 -3.46 -30.70
C ASN A 917 14.39 -2.41 -30.18
N ARG A 918 15.65 -2.82 -29.96
CA ARG A 918 16.77 -1.95 -29.58
C ARG A 918 17.17 -0.97 -30.68
N LEU A 919 17.18 -1.38 -31.95
CA LEU A 919 17.57 -0.54 -33.08
C LEU A 919 16.46 0.41 -33.55
N TRP A 920 15.20 -0.06 -33.63
CA TRP A 920 14.08 0.70 -34.20
C TRP A 920 13.13 1.38 -33.20
N THR A 921 13.07 0.98 -31.92
CA THR A 921 12.16 1.61 -30.93
C THR A 921 12.87 2.21 -29.70
N TRP A 922 14.18 1.99 -29.59
CA TRP A 922 15.03 2.54 -28.54
C TRP A 922 15.84 3.76 -29.00
N HIS A 923 15.99 3.95 -30.31
CA HIS A 923 16.48 5.21 -30.89
C HIS A 923 15.53 6.36 -30.59
N ASP A 924 14.21 6.15 -30.77
CA ASP A 924 13.11 7.04 -30.37
C ASP A 924 13.20 7.49 -28.88
N ARG A 925 13.84 6.69 -28.01
CA ARG A 925 14.04 7.05 -26.58
C ARG A 925 15.29 7.91 -26.34
N ARG A 926 16.27 7.90 -27.24
CA ARG A 926 17.56 8.59 -27.05
C ARG A 926 17.56 10.01 -27.60
N GLU A 927 16.84 10.30 -28.68
CA GLU A 927 16.76 11.67 -29.22
C GLU A 927 16.05 12.62 -28.24
N HIS A 928 14.97 12.18 -27.59
CA HIS A 928 14.31 12.91 -26.50
C HIS A 928 15.17 13.09 -25.22
N ILE A 929 16.34 12.45 -25.13
CA ILE A 929 17.26 12.53 -23.97
C ILE A 929 18.58 13.24 -24.37
N ARG A 930 18.75 13.64 -25.64
CA ARG A 930 20.00 14.23 -26.17
C ARG A 930 19.77 15.49 -27.01
N THR A 931 19.03 16.45 -26.48
CA THR A 931 18.98 17.83 -27.01
C THR A 931 19.45 18.85 -25.95
N PRO A 932 20.77 18.99 -25.71
CA PRO A 932 21.32 20.10 -24.94
C PRO A 932 21.28 21.39 -25.76
N ALA A 933 20.07 21.94 -25.97
CA ALA A 933 19.83 23.12 -26.79
C ALA A 933 20.14 24.44 -26.06
N ALA A 934 21.40 24.61 -25.63
CA ALA A 934 21.92 25.93 -25.28
C ALA A 934 22.21 26.70 -26.58
N HIS A 935 21.29 27.57 -27.01
CA HIS A 935 21.58 28.55 -28.07
C HIS A 935 21.87 29.93 -27.46
N PRO A 936 22.91 30.64 -27.96
CA PRO A 936 23.43 31.83 -27.30
C PRO A 936 22.64 33.10 -27.63
N VAL A 937 22.66 34.06 -26.72
CA VAL A 937 22.26 35.44 -26.98
C VAL A 937 23.36 36.15 -27.78
N ARG A 938 23.02 36.71 -28.96
CA ARG A 938 23.67 37.90 -29.59
C ARG A 938 22.79 38.40 -30.77
N PRO A 939 23.05 39.62 -31.32
CA PRO A 939 21.95 40.58 -31.49
C PRO A 939 21.40 40.72 -32.92
N VAL A 940 20.33 41.49 -33.02
CA VAL A 940 19.73 41.94 -34.29
C VAL A 940 20.64 42.96 -34.99
N ARG A 941 21.05 42.69 -36.24
CA ARG A 941 20.89 43.63 -37.37
C ARG A 941 21.19 43.02 -38.74
N VAL A 942 20.58 43.67 -39.73
CA VAL A 942 20.70 43.58 -41.20
C VAL A 942 22.08 43.14 -41.70
N GLY A 943 22.11 42.23 -42.69
CA GLY A 943 23.34 41.74 -43.33
C GLY A 943 23.66 42.37 -44.70
N LEU A 944 24.76 41.94 -45.32
CA LEU A 944 25.18 42.32 -46.69
C LEU A 944 26.06 41.21 -47.31
N LEU A 945 26.29 41.27 -48.63
CA LEU A 945 27.05 40.26 -49.39
C LEU A 945 28.57 40.50 -49.34
N ALA A 946 29.39 39.44 -49.45
CA ALA A 946 30.45 39.32 -50.47
C ALA A 946 31.36 38.05 -50.36
N ARG A 947 31.65 37.44 -51.53
CA ARG A 947 32.94 36.87 -52.01
C ARG A 947 33.77 35.87 -51.16
N HIS A 948 33.80 34.61 -51.62
CA HIS A 948 34.94 33.82 -52.16
C HIS A 948 36.40 34.35 -52.07
N PRO A 949 37.47 33.51 -52.23
CA PRO A 949 37.54 32.05 -52.54
C PRO A 949 38.65 31.24 -51.79
N ALA A 950 39.01 30.05 -52.32
CA ALA A 950 40.28 29.29 -52.18
C ALA A 950 40.53 28.47 -50.89
N ALA A 951 41.26 27.33 -50.89
CA ALA A 951 41.66 26.38 -51.97
C ALA A 951 42.18 25.03 -51.36
N VAL A 952 42.72 24.13 -52.20
CA VAL A 952 43.41 22.83 -51.87
C VAL A 952 42.43 21.70 -51.48
N ARG A 953 41.97 20.86 -52.42
CA ARG A 953 42.62 19.67 -53.05
C ARG A 953 42.72 18.45 -52.11
N ASP A 954 42.33 17.22 -52.46
CA ASP A 954 41.67 16.61 -53.65
C ASP A 954 40.99 15.26 -53.19
N HIS A 955 40.40 14.31 -53.96
CA HIS A 955 40.39 14.02 -55.41
C HIS A 955 39.02 13.41 -55.87
N GLU A 956 38.93 12.10 -56.16
CA GLU A 956 37.83 11.40 -56.86
C GLU A 956 37.31 10.15 -56.07
N ALA A 957 36.20 9.44 -56.39
CA ALA A 957 35.56 9.24 -57.69
C ALA A 957 34.05 8.89 -57.72
N ALA A 958 33.37 9.43 -58.75
CA ALA A 958 32.27 8.88 -59.58
C ALA A 958 31.13 7.98 -59.02
N ARG A 959 29.86 8.43 -59.17
CA ARG A 959 28.87 7.93 -60.17
C ARG A 959 27.44 8.52 -59.97
N ARG A 960 26.71 8.78 -61.07
CA ARG A 960 25.25 9.09 -61.12
C ARG A 960 24.57 8.36 -62.30
N PRO A 961 23.35 7.81 -62.15
CA PRO A 961 22.52 7.33 -63.28
C PRO A 961 21.69 8.42 -63.97
N ARG A 962 21.16 8.12 -65.18
CA ARG A 962 20.29 8.98 -66.02
C ARG A 962 18.79 8.67 -65.85
N PRO A 963 17.87 9.59 -66.24
CA PRO A 963 16.43 9.32 -66.28
C PRO A 963 15.98 8.45 -67.48
N LEU A 964 14.84 7.74 -67.33
CA LEU A 964 14.31 6.77 -68.30
C LEU A 964 13.44 7.37 -69.43
N SER A 965 13.30 6.60 -70.53
CA SER A 965 12.77 7.04 -71.82
C SER A 965 11.25 6.93 -71.99
N GLY A 966 10.72 7.56 -73.05
CA GLY A 966 9.29 7.58 -73.35
C GLY A 966 8.66 6.22 -73.68
N ARG A 967 9.42 5.27 -74.26
CA ARG A 967 8.91 3.92 -74.59
C ARG A 967 8.62 3.09 -73.32
N GLU A 968 9.41 3.28 -72.27
CA GLU A 968 9.27 2.53 -71.01
C GLU A 968 8.02 2.98 -70.22
N ARG A 969 7.72 4.29 -70.23
CA ARG A 969 6.50 4.84 -69.62
C ARG A 969 5.20 4.30 -70.25
N ARG A 970 5.20 3.93 -71.54
CA ARG A 970 4.05 3.25 -72.17
C ARG A 970 3.87 1.82 -71.65
N ARG A 971 4.95 1.02 -71.60
CA ARG A 971 4.89 -0.39 -71.11
C ARG A 971 4.34 -0.51 -69.69
N ASP A 972 4.71 0.39 -68.78
CA ASP A 972 4.18 0.41 -67.41
C ASP A 972 2.67 0.78 -67.35
N ARG A 973 2.22 1.72 -68.19
CA ARG A 973 0.80 2.10 -68.28
C ARG A 973 -0.08 0.94 -68.77
N ASP A 974 0.37 0.18 -69.77
CA ASP A 974 -0.37 -0.97 -70.28
C ASP A 974 -0.38 -2.15 -69.31
N ARG A 975 0.73 -2.38 -68.59
CA ARG A 975 0.80 -3.38 -67.50
C ARG A 975 -0.26 -3.11 -66.43
N LYS A 976 -0.38 -1.85 -65.99
CA LYS A 976 -1.37 -1.41 -65.00
C LYS A 976 -2.82 -1.51 -65.52
N ARG A 977 -3.08 -1.19 -66.80
CA ARG A 977 -4.41 -1.40 -67.41
C ARG A 977 -4.82 -2.88 -67.51
N ARG A 978 -3.89 -3.79 -67.85
CA ARG A 978 -4.17 -5.24 -67.85
C ARG A 978 -4.50 -5.78 -66.46
N GLN A 979 -3.80 -5.31 -65.43
CA GLN A 979 -4.03 -5.71 -64.04
C GLN A 979 -5.44 -5.29 -63.54
N PHE A 980 -5.86 -4.05 -63.83
CA PHE A 980 -7.21 -3.56 -63.47
C PHE A 980 -8.35 -4.33 -64.15
N ARG A 981 -8.19 -4.75 -65.42
CA ARG A 981 -9.19 -5.58 -66.10
C ARG A 981 -9.32 -6.98 -65.49
N ARG A 982 -8.22 -7.57 -65.00
CA ARG A 982 -8.23 -8.91 -64.38
C ARG A 982 -8.99 -8.93 -63.06
N GLN A 983 -8.83 -7.89 -62.23
CA GLN A 983 -9.55 -7.78 -60.95
C GLN A 983 -11.07 -7.78 -61.16
N ARG A 984 -11.54 -6.89 -62.05
CA ARG A 984 -12.98 -6.72 -62.34
C ARG A 984 -13.67 -7.93 -62.98
N GLN A 985 -12.92 -8.93 -63.46
CA GLN A 985 -13.46 -10.21 -63.95
C GLN A 985 -13.54 -11.29 -62.86
N LEU A 986 -12.81 -11.15 -61.76
CA LEU A 986 -12.91 -12.04 -60.60
C LEU A 986 -14.11 -11.66 -59.75
N ASP A 987 -14.28 -10.36 -59.46
CA ASP A 987 -15.35 -9.85 -58.60
C ASP A 987 -16.76 -10.20 -59.13
N VAL A 988 -16.94 -10.23 -60.46
CA VAL A 988 -18.22 -10.59 -61.11
C VAL A 988 -18.51 -12.10 -61.05
N ARG A 989 -17.49 -12.96 -61.01
CA ARG A 989 -17.68 -14.42 -60.95
C ARG A 989 -18.07 -14.94 -59.56
N ALA A 990 -17.87 -14.15 -58.51
CA ALA A 990 -18.22 -14.54 -57.14
C ALA A 990 -19.73 -14.39 -56.82
N ALA A 991 -20.54 -13.86 -57.74
CA ALA A 991 -21.91 -13.40 -57.47
C ALA A 991 -23.02 -14.30 -58.07
N GLN A 992 -22.72 -15.46 -58.66
CA GLN A 992 -23.70 -16.25 -59.43
C GLN A 992 -23.61 -17.77 -59.21
N ALA A 993 -24.65 -18.32 -58.54
CA ALA A 993 -25.11 -19.73 -58.54
C ALA A 993 -24.22 -20.81 -57.84
N PRO A 994 -24.70 -22.07 -57.66
CA PRO A 994 -25.86 -22.45 -56.81
C PRO A 994 -25.51 -23.59 -55.80
N ALA A 995 -26.49 -24.40 -55.32
CA ALA A 995 -26.39 -25.18 -54.06
C ALA A 995 -26.93 -26.63 -54.07
N ALA A 996 -26.75 -27.34 -52.92
CA ALA A 996 -27.35 -28.64 -52.50
C ALA A 996 -26.82 -29.93 -53.18
N PRO A 997 -27.12 -31.17 -52.68
CA PRO A 997 -27.83 -31.62 -51.45
C PRO A 997 -26.90 -32.43 -50.48
N GLY A 998 -27.33 -33.07 -49.37
CA GLY A 998 -28.58 -33.01 -48.59
C GLY A 998 -29.05 -34.34 -47.93
N ALA A 999 -29.53 -34.28 -46.68
CA ALA A 999 -30.33 -35.30 -45.93
C ALA A 999 -29.63 -36.61 -45.45
N PRO A 1000 -30.22 -37.42 -44.51
CA PRO A 1000 -31.50 -37.27 -43.80
C PRO A 1000 -31.44 -37.28 -42.24
N SER A 1001 -32.58 -37.00 -41.60
CA SER A 1001 -32.81 -37.01 -40.14
C SER A 1001 -33.85 -38.08 -39.72
N ARG A 1002 -34.05 -38.30 -38.41
CA ARG A 1002 -35.24 -39.03 -37.91
C ARG A 1002 -35.79 -38.51 -36.56
N ALA A 1003 -37.07 -38.09 -36.61
CA ALA A 1003 -38.06 -38.09 -35.52
C ALA A 1003 -37.83 -37.17 -34.29
N ARG A 1004 -38.87 -36.70 -33.57
CA ARG A 1004 -40.33 -36.97 -33.63
C ARG A 1004 -41.14 -35.70 -33.29
N ALA A 1005 -42.45 -35.70 -33.53
CA ALA A 1005 -43.32 -34.51 -33.51
C ALA A 1005 -44.22 -34.40 -32.25
N ARG A 1006 -44.69 -33.16 -31.97
CA ARG A 1006 -46.07 -32.76 -31.57
C ARG A 1006 -46.15 -31.24 -31.33
N GLN A 1007 -47.30 -30.54 -31.32
CA GLN A 1007 -48.43 -30.39 -32.26
C GLN A 1007 -49.48 -29.45 -31.61
N ALA A 1008 -50.20 -28.65 -32.42
CA ALA A 1008 -51.43 -27.89 -32.10
C ALA A 1008 -51.40 -26.68 -31.14
N GLY A 1009 -52.31 -25.71 -31.40
CA GLY A 1009 -52.69 -24.62 -30.50
C GLY A 1009 -52.94 -23.29 -31.23
N GLY A 1010 -54.19 -22.90 -31.46
CA GLY A 1010 -54.55 -21.58 -32.02
C GLY A 1010 -54.45 -20.44 -30.99
N SER A 1011 -54.80 -19.17 -31.24
CA SER A 1011 -55.13 -18.38 -32.45
C SER A 1011 -56.05 -17.22 -32.00
N SER A 1012 -55.58 -15.98 -32.00
CA SER A 1012 -56.44 -14.78 -32.18
C SER A 1012 -55.58 -13.53 -32.39
N ALA A 1013 -56.06 -12.58 -33.20
CA ALA A 1013 -55.28 -11.46 -33.74
C ALA A 1013 -55.22 -10.21 -32.83
N GLY A 1014 -54.27 -9.30 -33.09
CA GLY A 1014 -54.14 -8.01 -32.39
C GLY A 1014 -52.86 -7.22 -32.72
N LEU A 1015 -52.84 -6.56 -33.88
CA LEU A 1015 -51.85 -5.56 -34.38
C LEU A 1015 -51.18 -4.73 -33.24
N GLY A 1016 -49.90 -4.37 -33.22
CA GLY A 1016 -48.84 -4.24 -34.22
C GLY A 1016 -47.53 -3.75 -33.53
N PRO A 1017 -46.42 -3.47 -34.25
CA PRO A 1017 -45.08 -3.68 -33.67
C PRO A 1017 -44.31 -2.42 -33.23
N GLU A 1018 -43.47 -2.55 -32.19
CA GLU A 1018 -42.00 -2.63 -32.37
C GLU A 1018 -41.19 -2.96 -31.07
N ARG A 1019 -40.15 -3.77 -31.26
CA ARG A 1019 -38.84 -3.83 -30.55
C ARG A 1019 -38.74 -4.13 -29.03
N ALA A 1020 -38.38 -5.40 -28.82
CA ALA A 1020 -37.14 -5.85 -28.17
C ALA A 1020 -36.99 -5.79 -26.63
N ALA A 1021 -36.97 -6.98 -26.02
CA ALA A 1021 -36.47 -7.21 -24.67
C ALA A 1021 -35.47 -8.39 -24.62
N GLN A 1022 -34.28 -8.09 -24.08
CA GLN A 1022 -33.40 -8.97 -23.30
C GLN A 1022 -32.95 -10.34 -23.87
N ALA A 1023 -31.67 -10.38 -24.29
CA ALA A 1023 -30.83 -11.57 -24.12
C ALA A 1023 -29.41 -11.15 -23.65
N TYR A 1024 -28.99 -11.65 -22.49
CA TYR A 1024 -27.58 -11.80 -22.11
C TYR A 1024 -26.93 -12.90 -23.00
N PRO A 1025 -25.59 -13.00 -23.18
CA PRO A 1025 -24.61 -12.77 -22.11
C PRO A 1025 -23.23 -12.16 -22.48
N SER A 1026 -22.53 -11.73 -21.43
CA SER A 1026 -21.06 -11.77 -21.21
C SER A 1026 -20.07 -11.63 -22.39
N GLN A 1027 -19.21 -10.61 -22.34
CA GLN A 1027 -17.84 -10.80 -21.79
C GLN A 1027 -17.06 -9.48 -21.65
N ARG A 1028 -16.30 -9.34 -20.54
CA ARG A 1028 -15.14 -8.43 -20.34
C ARG A 1028 -15.36 -6.93 -20.57
N GLN A 1029 -15.57 -6.18 -19.49
CA GLN A 1029 -14.45 -5.70 -18.65
C GLN A 1029 -14.90 -5.65 -17.18
#